data_AF-G7LZB0-F1
#
_entry.id   AF-G7LZB0-F1
#
_cell.length_a   1.000
_cell.length_b   1.000
_cell.length_c   1.000
_cell.angle_alpha   90.00
_cell.angle_beta   90.00
_cell.angle_gamma   90.00
#
_symmetry.space_group_name_H-M   'P 1'
#
loop_
_entity.id
_entity.type
_entity.pdbx_description
1 polymer ?
#
loop_
_entity_poly.entity_id
_entity_poly.type
_entity_poly.pdbx_seq_one_letter_code
_entity_poly.pdbx_strand_id
1 'polypeptide(L)'
;MALFDLDCSDIVDVFKNNLRIENTVKSISHTFLNKRFSDTVDFEPYYQRKYVWDDDKATYFIESILLGTEVPPIVLFDNGIKKEVIDGRQRYETIKRFLEDKLVLSEKGLKSLTNLSGKKFIQLPEEISDSFINTKIRILRFSVLNEPSLTERQKDKIKKEIFRRYNSGITALKPHEIERAEFIDDKIAQSFRKLFEENTSFLNENVALFVPHRKQKLQRRDRVNYLLSRIRVLIALPFIPIHSYASAKSKTDSIKTFYYLKFKNAEVEKILCYYKSIVEKVNELKKHMSNIKSPLANNILFYEVSFWAFTLIYKEKQVLFEEIDCLKMASAINEAESNLKLWENINTENKSLESIFAQTGSHYYKSVINRYLLVSNYLYREYGFDFTMYFKNSILYKNIMEIGIESNQFLEFKLSKTDPASSSIYDILTDIKSSKFSIRPEYQRSEVISKQKASYLLESILLGIKIPPIFIYKRDDSVSEVIDGQQRLLSIIGFLGEVYKDEDGEFKSSNIDKFKLSKLRILKELNNLDIDRIEEKDNSLKDKILDFPIDIVEINQANNEKFSPIDLFLRLNTKPYPILPNTFEMWNAYIDMQVVYKIKDISREYANKLFKQSDQRMKNEELITTLAYADYRFLKDKVKSSETINIFIRNKRINARMNKKSNITTLFDNITKNNDTSFLDSVNNVSVFIDKLKELTGDNFEKFNILISHKRANVQSRTNQNFYLLWVALCNIPLDKIKVCKEEVFNKIANQFEIAQNVPDNLNVLDFIRDLENII
;
A
#
# COMPACT_ATOMS: atom_id res chain seq x y z
N MET A 1 -10.65 -2.48 -10.39
CA MET A 1 -9.87 -1.51 -11.19
C MET A 1 -10.57 -1.41 -12.54
N ALA A 2 -10.95 -0.19 -12.97
CA ALA A 2 -11.27 0.04 -14.37
C ALA A 2 -9.98 -0.26 -15.15
N LEU A 3 -10.07 -1.15 -16.12
CA LEU A 3 -8.91 -1.72 -16.78
C LEU A 3 -8.66 -0.96 -18.06
N PHE A 4 -7.53 -0.28 -18.06
CA PHE A 4 -6.90 0.16 -19.29
C PHE A 4 -6.61 -1.07 -20.17
N ASP A 5 -6.89 -0.99 -21.45
CA ASP A 5 -6.86 -2.03 -22.47
C ASP A 5 -6.20 -1.44 -23.71
N LEU A 6 -4.86 -1.41 -23.67
CA LEU A 6 -4.03 -0.96 -24.79
C LEU A 6 -4.37 -1.80 -26.02
N ASP A 7 -4.68 -1.18 -27.15
CA ASP A 7 -4.79 -1.94 -28.40
C ASP A 7 -3.42 -2.50 -28.78
N CYS A 8 -3.31 -3.82 -28.70
CA CYS A 8 -2.11 -4.59 -28.99
C CYS A 8 -2.19 -5.28 -30.35
N SER A 9 -3.21 -5.02 -31.17
CA SER A 9 -3.41 -5.66 -32.48
C SER A 9 -2.17 -5.59 -33.38
N ASP A 10 -1.46 -4.46 -33.37
CA ASP A 10 -0.27 -4.16 -34.16
C ASP A 10 1.06 -4.67 -33.57
N ILE A 11 1.01 -5.32 -32.41
CA ILE A 11 2.20 -5.90 -31.73
C ILE A 11 2.00 -7.39 -31.37
N VAL A 12 0.85 -8.00 -31.71
CA VAL A 12 0.54 -9.40 -31.38
C VAL A 12 1.63 -10.34 -31.90
N ASP A 13 2.00 -10.20 -33.17
CA ASP A 13 3.00 -11.08 -33.80
C ASP A 13 4.36 -10.97 -33.13
N VAL A 14 4.72 -9.77 -32.65
CA VAL A 14 5.97 -9.56 -31.93
C VAL A 14 5.99 -10.38 -30.65
N PHE A 15 4.89 -10.38 -29.88
CA PHE A 15 4.78 -11.18 -28.67
C PHE A 15 4.68 -12.69 -28.94
N LYS A 16 4.07 -13.10 -30.06
CA LYS A 16 3.92 -14.52 -30.42
C LYS A 16 5.23 -15.12 -30.94
N ASN A 17 5.99 -14.37 -31.76
CA ASN A 17 7.03 -14.96 -32.61
C ASN A 17 8.41 -14.28 -32.53
N ASN A 18 8.50 -13.01 -32.12
CA ASN A 18 9.75 -12.22 -32.24
C ASN A 18 10.35 -11.78 -30.91
N LEU A 19 9.68 -11.97 -29.77
CA LEU A 19 10.18 -11.55 -28.47
C LEU A 19 11.20 -12.55 -27.91
N ARG A 20 12.46 -12.13 -27.77
CA ARG A 20 13.51 -12.91 -27.09
C ARG A 20 13.71 -12.44 -25.67
N ILE A 21 13.73 -13.40 -24.76
CA ILE A 21 13.92 -13.18 -23.32
C ILE A 21 15.18 -13.93 -22.89
N GLU A 22 16.12 -13.19 -22.32
CA GLU A 22 17.35 -13.76 -21.77
C GLU A 22 17.39 -13.56 -20.27
N ASN A 23 17.67 -14.63 -19.53
CA ASN A 23 17.92 -14.57 -18.09
C ASN A 23 19.43 -14.64 -17.85
N THR A 24 20.01 -13.60 -17.25
CA THR A 24 21.43 -13.56 -16.94
C THR A 24 21.66 -13.22 -15.47
N VAL A 25 22.70 -13.82 -14.89
CA VAL A 25 23.12 -13.55 -13.53
C VAL A 25 24.41 -12.72 -13.59
N LYS A 26 24.39 -11.49 -13.07
CA LYS A 26 25.51 -10.55 -13.13
C LYS A 26 25.85 -10.03 -11.74
N SER A 27 27.14 -9.84 -11.44
CA SER A 27 27.55 -9.17 -10.21
C SER A 27 27.11 -7.71 -10.20
N ILE A 28 26.98 -7.14 -9.00
CA ILE A 28 26.77 -5.71 -8.82
C ILE A 28 27.92 -4.92 -9.46
N SER A 29 29.17 -5.38 -9.31
CA SER A 29 30.33 -4.80 -9.96
C SER A 29 30.17 -4.72 -11.49
N HIS A 30 29.74 -5.81 -12.14
CA HIS A 30 29.50 -5.83 -13.58
C HIS A 30 28.37 -4.89 -14.02
N THR A 31 27.32 -4.77 -13.21
CA THR A 31 26.09 -4.07 -13.58
C THR A 31 26.18 -2.56 -13.34
N PHE A 32 26.87 -2.16 -12.27
CA PHE A 32 26.88 -0.76 -11.80
C PHE A 32 28.25 -0.09 -11.88
N LEU A 33 29.35 -0.85 -11.76
CA LEU A 33 30.71 -0.28 -11.76
C LEU A 33 31.38 -0.35 -13.14
N ASN A 34 30.88 -1.19 -14.04
CA ASN A 34 31.33 -1.22 -15.44
C ASN A 34 30.64 -0.13 -16.27
N LYS A 35 31.37 0.97 -16.54
CA LYS A 35 30.88 2.11 -17.34
C LYS A 35 30.28 1.72 -18.69
N ARG A 36 30.87 0.75 -19.39
CA ARG A 36 30.35 0.29 -20.70
C ARG A 36 28.95 -0.30 -20.60
N PHE A 37 28.61 -0.92 -19.48
CA PHE A 37 27.26 -1.43 -19.25
C PHE A 37 26.38 -0.32 -18.68
N SER A 38 26.79 0.33 -17.59
CA SER A 38 25.97 1.31 -16.87
C SER A 38 25.56 2.50 -17.72
N ASP A 39 26.44 3.01 -18.59
CA ASP A 39 26.16 4.19 -19.42
C ASP A 39 25.13 3.89 -20.52
N THR A 40 24.92 2.61 -20.84
CA THR A 40 23.88 2.16 -21.79
C THR A 40 22.52 1.95 -21.15
N VAL A 41 22.42 1.99 -19.81
CA VAL A 41 21.19 1.71 -19.07
C VAL A 41 20.49 3.01 -18.69
N ASP A 42 19.33 3.25 -19.28
CA ASP A 42 18.37 4.24 -18.81
C ASP A 42 17.45 3.62 -17.75
N PHE A 43 17.68 3.95 -16.47
CA PHE A 43 16.88 3.45 -15.37
C PHE A 43 15.66 4.33 -15.04
N GLU A 44 15.51 5.47 -15.70
CA GLU A 44 14.41 6.40 -15.49
C GLU A 44 13.71 6.87 -16.77
N PRO A 45 13.31 5.95 -17.66
CA PRO A 45 12.58 6.30 -18.87
C PRO A 45 11.25 6.99 -18.53
N TYR A 46 10.69 7.73 -19.49
CA TYR A 46 9.60 8.67 -19.25
C TYR A 46 8.33 8.05 -18.61
N TYR A 47 8.05 6.77 -18.82
CA TYR A 47 6.91 6.04 -18.25
C TYR A 47 7.16 5.54 -16.82
N GLN A 48 8.38 5.65 -16.29
CA GLN A 48 8.65 5.32 -14.89
C GLN A 48 8.20 6.44 -13.96
N ARG A 49 7.70 6.03 -12.78
CA ARG A 49 7.51 6.94 -11.65
C ARG A 49 8.84 7.34 -11.02
N LYS A 50 8.85 8.41 -10.22
CA LYS A 50 10.03 8.85 -9.46
C LYS A 50 10.43 7.82 -8.37
N TYR A 51 11.57 8.03 -7.73
CA TYR A 51 11.98 7.24 -6.57
C TYR A 51 11.05 7.50 -5.38
N VAL A 52 10.53 6.43 -4.75
CA VAL A 52 9.53 6.51 -3.68
C VAL A 52 9.86 5.68 -2.43
N TRP A 53 10.93 4.89 -2.45
CA TRP A 53 11.32 4.13 -1.26
C TRP A 53 11.81 5.09 -0.17
N ASP A 54 11.38 4.86 1.07
CA ASP A 54 11.98 5.52 2.21
C ASP A 54 13.33 4.87 2.56
N ASP A 55 14.14 5.55 3.36
CA ASP A 55 15.47 5.08 3.74
C ASP A 55 15.40 3.73 4.47
N ASP A 56 14.33 3.45 5.21
CA ASP A 56 14.12 2.16 5.88
C ASP A 56 13.94 1.03 4.86
N LYS A 57 13.10 1.20 3.83
CA LYS A 57 12.92 0.19 2.77
C LYS A 57 14.17 0.04 1.92
N ALA A 58 14.83 1.15 1.58
CA ALA A 58 16.07 1.14 0.83
C ALA A 58 17.16 0.38 1.59
N THR A 59 17.31 0.66 2.89
CA THR A 59 18.23 -0.05 3.79
C THR A 59 17.90 -1.54 3.89
N TYR A 60 16.63 -1.89 4.07
CA TYR A 60 16.20 -3.28 4.12
C TYR A 60 16.51 -4.06 2.84
N PHE A 61 16.43 -3.40 1.68
CA PHE A 61 16.83 -3.98 0.39
C PHE A 61 18.35 -4.13 0.26
N ILE A 62 19.14 -3.16 0.74
CA ILE A 62 20.61 -3.28 0.79
C ILE A 62 21.02 -4.42 1.72
N GLU A 63 20.39 -4.54 2.89
CA GLU A 63 20.61 -5.65 3.81
C GLU A 63 20.31 -6.99 3.14
N SER A 64 19.20 -7.11 2.39
CA SER A 64 18.91 -8.31 1.60
C SER A 64 20.05 -8.71 0.66
N ILE A 65 20.66 -7.76 -0.03
CA ILE A 65 21.80 -8.02 -0.94
C ILE A 65 23.04 -8.45 -0.14
N LEU A 66 23.31 -7.79 0.99
CA LEU A 66 24.45 -8.10 1.88
C LEU A 66 24.35 -9.52 2.45
N LEU A 67 23.16 -9.94 2.84
CA LEU A 67 22.87 -11.29 3.33
C LEU A 67 22.93 -12.36 2.23
N GLY A 68 23.14 -11.96 0.97
CA GLY A 68 23.09 -12.89 -0.15
C GLY A 68 21.68 -13.44 -0.42
N THR A 69 20.63 -12.84 0.17
CA THR A 69 19.26 -13.20 -0.15
C THR A 69 18.99 -12.89 -1.61
N GLU A 70 18.11 -13.69 -2.20
CA GLU A 70 17.74 -13.51 -3.57
C GLU A 70 16.70 -12.40 -3.68
N VAL A 71 16.97 -11.46 -4.58
CA VAL A 71 16.11 -10.31 -4.80
C VAL A 71 15.39 -10.45 -6.14
N PRO A 72 14.18 -9.87 -6.30
CA PRO A 72 13.51 -9.90 -7.60
C PRO A 72 14.42 -9.34 -8.71
N PRO A 73 14.27 -9.83 -9.97
CA PRO A 73 15.19 -9.49 -11.08
C PRO A 73 14.98 -8.07 -11.61
N ILE A 74 16.05 -7.42 -12.07
CA ILE A 74 15.95 -6.17 -12.83
C ILE A 74 15.56 -6.52 -14.27
N VAL A 75 14.47 -5.93 -14.77
CA VAL A 75 13.96 -6.21 -16.11
C VAL A 75 14.35 -5.07 -17.04
N LEU A 76 15.08 -5.41 -18.11
CA LEU A 76 15.57 -4.49 -19.12
C LEU A 76 14.91 -4.77 -20.47
N PHE A 77 14.58 -3.72 -21.21
CA PHE A 77 14.29 -3.80 -22.64
C PHE A 77 15.47 -3.26 -23.43
N ASP A 78 16.07 -4.10 -24.26
CA ASP A 78 17.22 -3.79 -25.10
C ASP A 78 16.73 -3.48 -26.52
N ASN A 79 16.90 -2.22 -26.95
CA ASN A 79 16.53 -1.78 -28.30
C ASN A 79 17.72 -1.81 -29.27
N GLY A 80 18.82 -2.47 -28.90
CA GLY A 80 20.06 -2.56 -29.67
C GLY A 80 21.07 -1.44 -29.38
N ILE A 81 20.61 -0.25 -28.95
CA ILE A 81 21.47 0.92 -28.69
C ILE A 81 21.51 1.24 -27.19
N LYS A 82 20.35 1.21 -26.53
CA LYS A 82 20.16 1.50 -25.11
C LYS A 82 19.30 0.42 -24.46
N LYS A 83 19.48 0.27 -23.15
CA LYS A 83 18.71 -0.63 -22.31
C LYS A 83 17.84 0.21 -21.38
N GLU A 84 16.53 0.07 -21.47
CA GLU A 84 15.60 0.77 -20.58
C GLU A 84 15.17 -0.16 -19.45
N VAL A 85 15.20 0.32 -18.21
CA VAL A 85 14.64 -0.42 -17.07
C VAL A 85 13.12 -0.38 -17.14
N ILE A 86 12.53 -1.55 -17.42
CA ILE A 86 11.08 -1.76 -17.44
C ILE A 86 10.58 -2.05 -16.03
N ASP A 87 11.23 -2.93 -15.29
CA ASP A 87 10.91 -3.20 -13.88
C ASP A 87 12.18 -3.23 -13.03
N GLY A 88 12.04 -2.79 -11.79
CA GLY A 88 13.17 -2.71 -10.86
C GLY A 88 13.87 -1.36 -10.80
N ARG A 89 13.28 -0.27 -11.33
CA ARG A 89 13.81 1.11 -11.16
C ARG A 89 14.25 1.41 -9.72
N GLN A 90 13.36 1.15 -8.75
CA GLN A 90 13.63 1.46 -7.33
C GLN A 90 14.80 0.63 -6.79
N ARG A 91 14.94 -0.62 -7.23
CA ARG A 91 16.06 -1.52 -6.86
C ARG A 91 17.37 -1.04 -7.48
N TYR A 92 17.35 -0.74 -8.78
CA TYR A 92 18.49 -0.21 -9.51
C TYR A 92 19.00 1.09 -8.89
N GLU A 93 18.11 2.06 -8.68
CA GLU A 93 18.44 3.36 -8.11
C GLU A 93 18.91 3.25 -6.65
N THR A 94 18.39 2.30 -5.86
CA THR A 94 18.86 2.06 -4.48
C THR A 94 20.29 1.54 -4.44
N ILE A 95 20.64 0.56 -5.28
CA ILE A 95 22.02 0.05 -5.39
C ILE A 95 22.96 1.17 -5.81
N LYS A 96 22.58 1.92 -6.84
CA LYS A 96 23.35 3.07 -7.32
C LYS A 96 23.55 4.13 -6.23
N ARG A 97 22.48 4.53 -5.53
CA ARG A 97 22.55 5.50 -4.43
C ARG A 97 23.44 5.01 -3.29
N PHE A 98 23.43 3.73 -2.98
CA PHE A 98 24.29 3.17 -1.94
C PHE A 98 25.77 3.20 -2.35
N LEU A 99 26.09 2.71 -3.55
CA LEU A 99 27.45 2.74 -4.11
C LEU A 99 28.01 4.18 -4.25
N GLU A 100 27.14 5.16 -4.47
CA GLU A 100 27.50 6.59 -4.58
C GLU A 100 27.44 7.35 -3.24
N ASP A 101 27.32 6.66 -2.10
CA ASP A 101 27.26 7.26 -0.76
C ASP A 101 26.10 8.26 -0.53
N LYS A 102 25.04 8.13 -1.34
CA LYS A 102 23.77 8.90 -1.27
C LYS A 102 22.69 8.21 -0.44
N LEU A 103 22.98 7.04 0.14
CA LEU A 103 22.12 6.32 1.08
C LEU A 103 22.92 6.00 2.35
N VAL A 104 22.35 6.35 3.51
CA VAL A 104 22.85 5.98 4.84
C VAL A 104 21.95 4.86 5.36
N LEU A 105 22.53 3.78 5.88
CA LEU A 105 21.76 2.65 6.40
C LEU A 105 21.00 3.06 7.66
N SER A 106 19.66 3.03 7.60
CA SER A 106 18.77 3.33 8.71
C SER A 106 18.68 2.17 9.68
N GLU A 107 18.81 2.44 10.98
CA GLU A 107 18.62 1.45 12.05
C GLU A 107 17.30 0.66 11.90
N LYS A 108 16.22 1.35 11.53
CA LYS A 108 14.88 0.75 11.38
C LYS A 108 14.74 -0.13 10.15
N GLY A 109 15.60 0.07 9.16
CA GLY A 109 15.64 -0.74 7.94
C GLY A 109 16.46 -2.02 8.11
N LEU A 110 17.35 -2.06 9.11
CA LEU A 110 18.17 -3.22 9.42
C LEU A 110 17.41 -4.16 10.35
N LYS A 111 17.49 -5.46 10.08
CA LYS A 111 16.91 -6.52 10.91
C LYS A 111 17.98 -7.40 11.54
N SER A 112 18.96 -7.80 10.74
CA SER A 112 20.04 -8.71 11.15
C SER A 112 21.37 -7.95 11.26
N LEU A 113 21.63 -7.01 10.34
CA LEU A 113 22.91 -6.29 10.25
C LEU A 113 22.86 -4.93 10.96
N THR A 114 22.28 -4.87 12.16
CA THR A 114 22.05 -3.61 12.91
C THR A 114 23.34 -2.85 13.23
N ASN A 115 24.47 -3.55 13.31
CA ASN A 115 25.81 -2.97 13.46
C ASN A 115 26.27 -2.09 12.28
N LEU A 116 25.59 -2.17 11.13
CA LEU A 116 25.83 -1.31 9.97
C LEU A 116 24.99 -0.02 9.99
N SER A 117 24.18 0.19 11.04
CA SER A 117 23.37 1.40 11.20
C SER A 117 24.23 2.66 11.14
N GLY A 118 23.75 3.67 10.44
CA GLY A 118 24.42 4.96 10.25
C GLY A 118 25.57 4.94 9.24
N LYS A 119 25.96 3.78 8.70
CA LYS A 119 27.07 3.67 7.73
C LYS A 119 26.62 3.91 6.29
N LYS A 120 27.52 4.47 5.49
CA LYS A 120 27.47 4.52 4.03
C LYS A 120 28.35 3.41 3.43
N PHE A 121 28.31 3.23 2.10
CA PHE A 121 29.07 2.19 1.43
C PHE A 121 30.57 2.32 1.68
N ILE A 122 31.13 3.54 1.57
CA ILE A 122 32.57 3.78 1.81
C ILE A 122 33.01 3.55 3.26
N GLN A 123 32.07 3.46 4.19
CA GLN A 123 32.33 3.24 5.61
C GLN A 123 32.19 1.77 6.02
N LEU A 124 31.87 0.88 5.06
CA LEU A 124 31.83 -0.55 5.30
C LEU A 124 33.25 -1.13 5.40
N PRO A 125 33.46 -2.17 6.24
CA PRO A 125 34.67 -2.97 6.18
C PRO A 125 34.87 -3.57 4.78
N GLU A 126 36.13 -3.70 4.35
CA GLU A 126 36.51 -4.16 3.01
C GLU A 126 35.85 -5.50 2.63
N GLU A 127 35.84 -6.46 3.56
CA GLU A 127 35.18 -7.75 3.38
C GLU A 127 33.67 -7.63 3.04
N ILE A 128 32.97 -6.69 3.70
CA ILE A 128 31.54 -6.46 3.50
C ILE A 128 31.31 -5.74 2.17
N SER A 129 32.11 -4.73 1.84
CA SER A 129 32.01 -4.01 0.56
C SER A 129 32.33 -4.94 -0.62
N ASP A 130 33.36 -5.78 -0.51
CA ASP A 130 33.74 -6.75 -1.52
C ASP A 130 32.65 -7.81 -1.71
N SER A 131 32.09 -8.29 -0.60
CA SER A 131 30.93 -9.19 -0.64
C SER A 131 29.77 -8.53 -1.38
N PHE A 132 29.44 -7.27 -1.08
CA PHE A 132 28.34 -6.54 -1.72
C PHE A 132 28.55 -6.41 -3.24
N ILE A 133 29.71 -5.94 -3.69
CA ILE A 133 29.95 -5.72 -5.13
C ILE A 133 30.04 -7.03 -5.92
N ASN A 134 30.45 -8.13 -5.28
CA ASN A 134 30.52 -9.46 -5.89
C ASN A 134 29.19 -10.21 -5.81
N THR A 135 28.23 -9.77 -4.99
CA THR A 135 26.89 -10.33 -4.98
C THR A 135 26.27 -10.28 -6.37
N LYS A 136 25.79 -11.43 -6.82
CA LYS A 136 25.11 -11.61 -8.10
C LYS A 136 23.63 -11.24 -7.99
N ILE A 137 23.13 -10.51 -8.97
CA ILE A 137 21.71 -10.19 -9.16
C ILE A 137 21.24 -10.67 -10.54
N ARG A 138 19.95 -10.94 -10.66
CA ARG A 138 19.34 -11.40 -11.91
C ARG A 138 18.90 -10.24 -12.78
N ILE A 139 19.22 -10.35 -14.07
CA ILE A 139 18.84 -9.40 -15.12
C ILE A 139 18.05 -10.18 -16.17
N LEU A 140 16.77 -9.83 -16.32
CA LEU A 140 15.92 -10.32 -17.40
C LEU A 140 15.95 -9.31 -18.54
N ARG A 141 16.45 -9.72 -19.70
CA ARG A 141 16.58 -8.85 -20.87
C ARG A 141 15.58 -9.26 -21.94
N PHE A 142 14.73 -8.33 -22.33
CA PHE A 142 13.83 -8.43 -23.47
C PHE A 142 14.48 -7.77 -24.69
N SER A 143 14.41 -8.45 -25.83
CA SER A 143 14.86 -7.94 -27.13
C SER A 143 13.91 -8.44 -28.22
N VAL A 144 13.82 -7.73 -29.35
CA VAL A 144 13.01 -8.16 -30.49
C VAL A 144 13.94 -8.74 -31.57
N LEU A 145 13.69 -9.98 -31.97
CA LEU A 145 14.43 -10.70 -33.01
C LEU A 145 13.83 -10.45 -34.40
N ASN A 146 14.71 -10.50 -35.42
CA ASN A 146 14.35 -10.45 -36.84
C ASN A 146 13.52 -9.22 -37.21
N GLU A 147 13.97 -8.03 -36.78
CA GLU A 147 13.31 -6.73 -36.97
C GLU A 147 12.45 -6.66 -38.25
N PRO A 148 11.10 -6.75 -38.17
CA PRO A 148 10.31 -5.85 -39.00
C PRO A 148 10.68 -4.42 -38.59
N SER A 149 10.56 -3.45 -39.49
CA SER A 149 10.78 -2.04 -39.16
C SER A 149 9.74 -1.55 -38.14
N LEU A 150 9.99 -1.82 -36.85
CA LEU A 150 9.12 -1.41 -35.77
C LEU A 150 9.19 0.10 -35.63
N THR A 151 8.04 0.74 -35.73
CA THR A 151 7.90 2.16 -35.41
C THR A 151 8.20 2.38 -33.92
N GLU A 152 8.67 3.58 -33.56
CA GLU A 152 8.89 3.95 -32.14
C GLU A 152 7.62 3.78 -31.31
N ARG A 153 6.45 3.95 -31.92
CA ARG A 153 5.14 3.71 -31.32
C ARG A 153 4.93 2.24 -30.95
N GLN A 154 5.27 1.31 -31.83
CA GLN A 154 5.16 -0.13 -31.55
C GLN A 154 6.14 -0.55 -30.45
N LYS A 155 7.39 -0.06 -30.50
CA LYS A 155 8.38 -0.29 -29.44
C LYS A 155 7.86 0.21 -28.09
N ASP A 156 7.28 1.41 -28.05
CA ASP A 156 6.68 1.96 -26.84
C ASP A 156 5.52 1.10 -26.30
N LYS A 157 4.60 0.66 -27.18
CA LYS A 157 3.51 -0.24 -26.78
C LYS A 157 4.01 -1.56 -26.19
N ILE A 158 5.05 -2.17 -26.79
CA ILE A 158 5.67 -3.40 -26.27
C ILE A 158 6.23 -3.18 -24.87
N LYS A 159 7.02 -2.10 -24.68
CA LYS A 159 7.60 -1.74 -23.36
C LYS A 159 6.50 -1.58 -22.30
N LYS A 160 5.43 -0.85 -22.62
CA LYS A 160 4.29 -0.63 -21.73
C LYS A 160 3.54 -1.92 -21.37
N GLU A 161 3.40 -2.83 -22.32
CA GLU A 161 2.73 -4.11 -22.05
C GLU A 161 3.62 -5.03 -21.19
N ILE A 162 4.93 -5.09 -21.42
CA ILE A 162 5.88 -5.82 -20.54
C ILE A 162 5.85 -5.20 -19.13
N PHE A 163 5.96 -3.88 -19.02
CA PHE A 163 5.86 -3.14 -17.75
C PHE A 163 4.61 -3.54 -16.97
N ARG A 164 3.47 -3.60 -17.66
CA ARG A 164 2.19 -3.94 -17.05
C ARG A 164 2.12 -5.39 -16.60
N ARG A 165 2.63 -6.34 -17.39
CA ARG A 165 2.70 -7.78 -17.03
C ARG A 165 3.41 -7.96 -15.69
N TYR A 166 4.57 -7.35 -15.52
CA TYR A 166 5.35 -7.45 -14.29
C TYR A 166 4.68 -6.73 -13.09
N ASN A 167 3.98 -5.61 -13.31
CA ASN A 167 3.37 -4.84 -12.22
C ASN A 167 1.96 -5.31 -11.80
N SER A 168 1.19 -5.94 -12.70
CA SER A 168 -0.22 -6.30 -12.46
C SER A 168 -0.46 -7.48 -11.51
N GLY A 169 0.56 -8.32 -11.29
CA GLY A 169 0.50 -9.52 -10.44
C GLY A 169 0.76 -9.25 -8.96
N ILE A 170 1.41 -8.13 -8.63
CA ILE A 170 1.84 -7.83 -7.26
C ILE A 170 0.61 -7.46 -6.42
N THR A 171 0.29 -8.28 -5.42
CA THR A 171 -0.75 -7.99 -4.44
C THR A 171 -0.10 -7.91 -3.07
N ALA A 172 -0.01 -6.68 -2.54
CA ALA A 172 0.57 -6.41 -1.25
C ALA A 172 -0.06 -7.27 -0.14
N LEU A 173 0.76 -7.73 0.81
CA LEU A 173 0.24 -8.29 2.05
C LEU A 173 -0.49 -7.21 2.84
N LYS A 174 -1.61 -7.60 3.45
CA LYS A 174 -2.29 -6.76 4.43
C LYS A 174 -1.50 -6.74 5.74
N PRO A 175 -1.64 -5.71 6.60
CA PRO A 175 -0.90 -5.63 7.86
C PRO A 175 -1.02 -6.86 8.76
N HIS A 176 -2.20 -7.46 8.86
CA HIS A 176 -2.40 -8.69 9.66
C HIS A 176 -1.81 -9.94 8.99
N GLU A 177 -1.63 -9.96 7.67
CA GLU A 177 -0.96 -11.05 6.96
C GLU A 177 0.56 -10.98 7.23
N ILE A 178 1.14 -9.78 7.30
CA ILE A 178 2.54 -9.53 7.70
C ILE A 178 2.75 -9.94 9.16
N GLU A 179 1.91 -9.43 10.06
CA GLU A 179 2.02 -9.75 11.49
C GLU A 179 1.81 -11.25 11.76
N ARG A 180 0.97 -11.94 10.97
CA ARG A 180 0.83 -13.38 11.12
C ARG A 180 2.16 -14.11 10.89
N ALA A 181 2.88 -13.76 9.83
CA ALA A 181 4.17 -14.36 9.52
C ALA A 181 5.22 -13.99 10.58
N GLU A 182 5.29 -12.72 10.99
CA GLU A 182 6.25 -12.23 11.99
C GLU A 182 6.05 -12.84 13.40
N PHE A 183 4.81 -13.16 13.77
CA PHE A 183 4.46 -13.73 15.08
C PHE A 183 4.04 -15.21 14.99
N ILE A 184 4.49 -15.94 13.96
CA ILE A 184 4.07 -17.34 13.78
C ILE A 184 4.58 -18.25 14.92
N ASP A 185 5.80 -17.99 15.39
CA ASP A 185 6.46 -18.72 16.49
C ASP A 185 6.14 -18.13 17.88
N ASP A 186 5.24 -17.15 17.96
CA ASP A 186 4.86 -16.52 19.22
C ASP A 186 3.93 -17.44 20.03
N LYS A 187 4.43 -17.96 21.15
CA LYS A 187 3.71 -18.87 22.06
C LYS A 187 2.37 -18.30 22.50
N ILE A 188 2.27 -17.00 22.73
CA ILE A 188 1.02 -16.35 23.15
C ILE A 188 0.00 -16.40 22.01
N ALA A 189 0.42 -16.05 20.79
CA ALA A 189 -0.45 -16.12 19.61
C ALA A 189 -0.93 -17.56 19.34
N GLN A 190 -0.06 -18.55 19.48
CA GLN A 190 -0.39 -19.97 19.32
C GLN A 190 -1.42 -20.43 20.38
N SER A 191 -1.25 -20.08 21.66
CA SER A 191 -2.20 -20.46 22.69
C SER A 191 -3.56 -19.77 22.55
N PHE A 192 -3.61 -18.51 22.11
CA PHE A 192 -4.88 -17.86 21.75
C PHE A 192 -5.55 -18.52 20.55
N ARG A 193 -4.79 -18.93 19.54
CA ARG A 193 -5.31 -19.64 18.36
C ARG A 193 -5.97 -20.96 18.78
N LYS A 194 -5.28 -21.75 19.60
CA LYS A 194 -5.81 -22.99 20.20
C LYS A 194 -7.08 -22.73 21.01
N LEU A 195 -7.09 -21.69 21.84
CA LEU A 195 -8.29 -21.30 22.61
C LEU A 195 -9.50 -20.98 21.71
N PHE A 196 -9.28 -20.29 20.58
CA PHE A 196 -10.36 -20.00 19.62
C PHE A 196 -10.77 -21.21 18.78
N GLU A 197 -9.88 -22.18 18.64
CA GLU A 197 -10.17 -23.45 17.99
C GLU A 197 -11.09 -24.32 18.85
N GLU A 198 -10.80 -24.38 20.15
CA GLU A 198 -11.55 -25.17 21.15
C GLU A 198 -12.84 -24.48 21.60
N ASN A 199 -12.89 -23.15 21.66
CA ASN A 199 -14.04 -22.40 22.16
C ASN A 199 -14.58 -21.39 21.12
N THR A 200 -15.52 -21.88 20.31
CA THR A 200 -16.19 -21.06 19.27
C THR A 200 -17.05 -19.95 19.86
N SER A 201 -17.65 -20.14 21.05
CA SER A 201 -18.43 -19.08 21.72
C SER A 201 -17.53 -17.90 22.08
N PHE A 202 -16.39 -18.17 22.71
CA PHE A 202 -15.42 -17.15 23.09
C PHE A 202 -14.83 -16.44 21.86
N LEU A 203 -14.57 -17.16 20.77
CA LEU A 203 -14.20 -16.54 19.50
C LEU A 203 -15.26 -15.52 19.03
N ASN A 204 -16.54 -15.89 19.05
CA ASN A 204 -17.62 -15.02 18.59
C ASN A 204 -17.78 -13.77 19.46
N GLU A 205 -17.61 -13.89 20.79
CA GLU A 205 -17.62 -12.75 21.71
C GLU A 205 -16.49 -11.76 21.39
N ASN A 206 -15.27 -12.27 21.23
CA ASN A 206 -14.11 -11.45 20.87
C ASN A 206 -14.26 -10.78 19.49
N VAL A 207 -14.84 -11.50 18.53
CA VAL A 207 -15.16 -10.95 17.20
C VAL A 207 -16.18 -9.82 17.30
N ALA A 208 -17.22 -9.99 18.12
CA ALA A 208 -18.25 -8.97 18.31
C ALA A 208 -17.76 -7.71 19.05
N LEU A 209 -16.68 -7.83 19.82
CA LEU A 209 -16.05 -6.73 20.57
C LEU A 209 -14.99 -6.00 19.75
N PHE A 210 -14.09 -6.73 19.09
CA PHE A 210 -12.84 -6.18 18.58
C PHE A 210 -12.68 -6.24 17.06
N VAL A 211 -13.65 -6.82 16.33
CA VAL A 211 -13.57 -6.96 14.86
C VAL A 211 -14.64 -6.11 14.16
N PRO A 212 -14.24 -5.19 13.24
CA PRO A 212 -15.18 -4.38 12.46
C PRO A 212 -16.20 -5.23 11.71
N HIS A 213 -17.46 -4.79 11.66
CA HIS A 213 -18.56 -5.54 11.04
C HIS A 213 -18.23 -6.03 9.61
N ARG A 214 -17.58 -5.18 8.80
CA ARG A 214 -17.12 -5.53 7.43
C ARG A 214 -16.14 -6.71 7.37
N LYS A 215 -15.43 -7.00 8.48
CA LYS A 215 -14.44 -8.07 8.62
C LYS A 215 -14.97 -9.29 9.39
N GLN A 216 -16.16 -9.22 9.97
CA GLN A 216 -16.74 -10.35 10.70
C GLN A 216 -17.12 -11.51 9.77
N LYS A 217 -17.38 -11.21 8.48
CA LYS A 217 -17.70 -12.20 7.43
C LYS A 217 -16.47 -12.84 6.76
N LEU A 218 -15.25 -12.53 7.23
CA LEU A 218 -14.04 -13.17 6.70
C LEU A 218 -14.07 -14.69 6.97
N GLN A 219 -13.32 -15.45 6.17
CA GLN A 219 -13.06 -16.86 6.46
C GLN A 219 -12.48 -17.00 7.88
N ARG A 220 -12.79 -18.11 8.56
CA ARG A 220 -12.45 -18.32 9.98
C ARG A 220 -10.98 -18.04 10.26
N ARG A 221 -10.07 -18.59 9.43
CA ARG A 221 -8.61 -18.38 9.51
C ARG A 221 -8.24 -16.89 9.51
N ASP A 222 -8.68 -16.14 8.51
CA ASP A 222 -8.37 -14.70 8.38
C ASP A 222 -8.96 -13.88 9.52
N ARG A 223 -10.13 -14.28 10.01
CA ARG A 223 -10.81 -13.63 11.14
C ARG A 223 -10.03 -13.84 12.44
N VAL A 224 -9.57 -15.06 12.72
CA VAL A 224 -8.73 -15.39 13.89
C VAL A 224 -7.41 -14.62 13.82
N ASN A 225 -6.72 -14.62 12.68
CA ASN A 225 -5.46 -13.87 12.52
C ASN A 225 -5.65 -12.36 12.71
N TYR A 226 -6.75 -11.80 12.20
CA TYR A 226 -7.08 -10.41 12.45
C TYR A 226 -7.34 -10.15 13.94
N LEU A 227 -8.01 -11.06 14.64
CA LEU A 227 -8.25 -10.95 16.07
C LEU A 227 -6.94 -11.06 16.88
N LEU A 228 -6.04 -11.99 16.56
CA LEU A 228 -4.71 -12.11 17.19
C LEU A 228 -3.93 -10.79 17.07
N SER A 229 -4.02 -10.11 15.92
CA SER A 229 -3.46 -8.76 15.73
C SER A 229 -4.06 -7.73 16.70
N ARG A 230 -5.38 -7.78 16.93
CA ARG A 230 -6.02 -6.90 17.93
C ARG A 230 -5.62 -7.26 19.35
N ILE A 231 -5.53 -8.54 19.69
CA ILE A 231 -5.14 -9.01 21.02
C ILE A 231 -3.76 -8.50 21.40
N ARG A 232 -2.79 -8.57 20.48
CA ARG A 232 -1.45 -8.00 20.70
C ARG A 232 -1.50 -6.52 21.04
N VAL A 233 -2.35 -5.75 20.37
CA VAL A 233 -2.59 -4.34 20.71
C VAL A 233 -3.21 -4.20 22.09
N LEU A 234 -4.28 -4.96 22.37
CA LEU A 234 -5.02 -4.89 23.63
C LEU A 234 -4.16 -5.19 24.86
N ILE A 235 -3.28 -6.20 24.78
CA ILE A 235 -2.46 -6.60 25.93
C ILE A 235 -1.19 -5.74 26.09
N ALA A 236 -0.67 -5.16 25.01
CA ALA A 236 0.50 -4.28 25.05
C ALA A 236 0.14 -2.85 25.47
N LEU A 237 -1.01 -2.33 25.04
CA LEU A 237 -1.38 -0.93 25.23
C LEU A 237 -1.42 -0.45 26.70
N PRO A 238 -1.84 -1.26 27.70
CA PRO A 238 -1.77 -0.87 29.11
C PRO A 238 -0.37 -0.49 29.60
N PHE A 239 0.69 -0.93 28.90
CA PHE A 239 2.07 -0.57 29.24
C PHE A 239 2.57 0.68 28.50
N ILE A 240 1.80 1.23 27.55
CA ILE A 240 2.19 2.36 26.72
C ILE A 240 1.45 3.61 27.18
N PRO A 241 2.17 4.69 27.54
CA PRO A 241 1.52 5.95 27.88
C PRO A 241 0.69 6.49 26.73
N ILE A 242 -0.57 6.87 27.00
CA ILE A 242 -1.53 7.21 25.95
C ILE A 242 -1.10 8.44 25.12
N HIS A 243 -0.41 9.42 25.72
CA HIS A 243 0.16 10.54 24.97
C HIS A 243 1.26 10.11 24.00
N SER A 244 2.12 9.17 24.42
CA SER A 244 3.17 8.61 23.57
C SER A 244 2.57 7.78 22.44
N TYR A 245 1.58 6.92 22.74
CA TYR A 245 0.85 6.16 21.73
C TYR A 245 0.14 7.06 20.72
N ALA A 246 -0.50 8.14 21.17
CA ALA A 246 -1.22 9.06 20.29
C ALA A 246 -0.29 9.86 19.37
N SER A 247 0.92 10.18 19.82
CA SER A 247 1.92 10.97 19.07
C SER A 247 2.98 10.14 18.34
N ALA A 248 2.96 8.81 18.49
CA ALA A 248 3.91 7.91 17.88
C ALA A 248 3.95 8.06 16.35
N LYS A 249 5.17 8.17 15.79
CA LYS A 249 5.38 8.13 14.33
C LYS A 249 4.82 6.85 13.71
N SER A 250 4.95 5.73 14.44
CA SER A 250 4.36 4.43 14.11
C SER A 250 3.78 3.79 15.37
N LYS A 251 2.44 3.75 15.45
CA LYS A 251 1.72 3.10 16.54
C LYS A 251 1.98 1.59 16.56
N THR A 252 2.09 0.99 15.39
CA THR A 252 2.39 -0.44 15.23
C THR A 252 3.75 -0.79 15.81
N ASP A 253 4.79 -0.02 15.50
CA ASP A 253 6.14 -0.31 16.02
C ASP A 253 6.18 -0.13 17.55
N SER A 254 5.47 0.89 18.06
CA SER A 254 5.34 1.10 19.50
C SER A 254 4.68 -0.10 20.20
N ILE A 255 3.59 -0.61 19.64
CA ILE A 255 2.93 -1.82 20.17
C ILE A 255 3.87 -3.01 20.12
N LYS A 256 4.57 -3.24 19.00
CA LYS A 256 5.50 -4.35 18.84
C LYS A 256 6.63 -4.31 19.86
N THR A 257 7.30 -3.16 20.01
CA THR A 257 8.41 -3.00 20.95
C THR A 257 7.97 -3.31 22.39
N PHE A 258 6.86 -2.73 22.83
CA PHE A 258 6.33 -2.99 24.17
C PHE A 258 5.83 -4.43 24.32
N TYR A 259 5.24 -5.01 23.28
CA TYR A 259 4.81 -6.40 23.29
C TYR A 259 5.99 -7.34 23.54
N TYR A 260 7.04 -7.25 22.71
CA TYR A 260 8.21 -8.10 22.86
C TYR A 260 8.87 -7.91 24.24
N LEU A 261 9.06 -6.67 24.69
CA LEU A 261 9.72 -6.41 25.98
C LEU A 261 8.92 -6.95 27.17
N LYS A 262 7.59 -6.88 27.14
CA LYS A 262 6.74 -7.31 28.26
C LYS A 262 6.37 -8.78 28.22
N PHE A 263 6.34 -9.39 27.03
CA PHE A 263 5.72 -10.69 26.86
C PHE A 263 6.65 -11.78 26.31
N LYS A 264 7.87 -11.46 25.86
CA LYS A 264 8.83 -12.46 25.34
C LYS A 264 9.05 -13.66 26.28
N ASN A 265 9.07 -13.42 27.59
CA ASN A 265 9.29 -14.43 28.62
C ASN A 265 8.12 -14.56 29.61
N ALA A 266 6.93 -14.06 29.26
CA ALA A 266 5.80 -14.08 30.18
C ALA A 266 5.12 -15.45 30.22
N GLU A 267 4.54 -15.79 31.37
CA GLU A 267 3.73 -17.01 31.54
C GLU A 267 2.42 -16.89 30.76
N VAL A 268 2.24 -17.76 29.76
CA VAL A 268 1.12 -17.68 28.81
C VAL A 268 -0.22 -17.96 29.49
N GLU A 269 -0.25 -18.89 30.44
CA GLU A 269 -1.45 -19.25 31.19
C GLU A 269 -2.00 -18.06 31.98
N LYS A 270 -1.13 -17.30 32.66
CA LYS A 270 -1.53 -16.08 33.38
C LYS A 270 -2.13 -15.05 32.42
N ILE A 271 -1.58 -14.93 31.22
CA ILE A 271 -2.08 -14.01 30.19
C ILE A 271 -3.48 -14.39 29.73
N LEU A 272 -3.69 -15.67 29.41
CA LEU A 272 -5.00 -16.17 29.00
C LEU A 272 -6.04 -16.00 30.10
N CYS A 273 -5.67 -16.27 31.35
CA CYS A 273 -6.57 -16.15 32.50
C CYS A 273 -7.05 -14.72 32.68
N TYR A 274 -6.14 -13.74 32.82
CA TYR A 274 -6.59 -12.35 32.99
C TYR A 274 -7.35 -11.87 31.74
N TYR A 275 -6.89 -12.24 30.54
CA TYR A 275 -7.54 -11.82 29.30
C TYR A 275 -9.01 -12.26 29.26
N LYS A 276 -9.29 -13.53 29.63
CA LYS A 276 -10.66 -14.05 29.74
C LYS A 276 -11.50 -13.23 30.71
N SER A 277 -10.99 -12.98 31.92
CA SER A 277 -11.70 -12.18 32.94
C SER A 277 -12.03 -10.77 32.44
N ILE A 278 -11.09 -10.09 31.77
CA ILE A 278 -11.35 -8.77 31.20
C ILE A 278 -12.40 -8.86 30.08
N VAL A 279 -12.30 -9.82 29.17
CA VAL A 279 -13.26 -9.98 28.06
C VAL A 279 -14.67 -10.25 28.59
N GLU A 280 -14.83 -11.09 29.61
CA GLU A 280 -16.12 -11.35 30.24
C GLU A 280 -16.77 -10.06 30.77
N LYS A 281 -16.00 -9.25 31.51
CA LYS A 281 -16.46 -7.95 32.04
C LYS A 281 -16.79 -6.94 30.92
N VAL A 282 -15.98 -6.87 29.86
CA VAL A 282 -16.28 -6.01 28.70
C VAL A 282 -17.53 -6.50 27.94
N ASN A 283 -17.75 -7.81 27.85
CA ASN A 283 -18.93 -8.39 27.21
C ASN A 283 -20.20 -8.13 28.03
N GLU A 284 -20.11 -8.17 29.36
CA GLU A 284 -21.16 -7.73 30.28
C GLU A 284 -21.55 -6.27 29.99
N LEU A 285 -20.57 -5.35 29.91
CA LEU A 285 -20.80 -3.96 29.51
C LEU A 285 -21.47 -3.86 28.14
N LYS A 286 -21.02 -4.62 27.14
CA LYS A 286 -21.64 -4.65 25.80
C LYS A 286 -23.12 -5.05 25.85
N LYS A 287 -23.47 -6.05 26.66
CA LYS A 287 -24.87 -6.49 26.83
C LYS A 287 -25.73 -5.36 27.37
N HIS A 288 -25.29 -4.67 28.43
CA HIS A 288 -26.02 -3.53 28.99
C HIS A 288 -26.14 -2.37 27.99
N MET A 289 -25.07 -2.01 27.29
CA MET A 289 -25.08 -1.00 26.24
C MET A 289 -26.08 -1.32 25.12
N SER A 290 -26.21 -2.60 24.77
CA SER A 290 -27.16 -3.07 23.75
C SER A 290 -28.60 -2.99 24.26
N ASN A 291 -28.84 -3.36 25.52
CA ASN A 291 -30.16 -3.32 26.15
C ASN A 291 -30.71 -1.88 26.23
N ILE A 292 -29.85 -0.90 26.53
CA ILE A 292 -30.23 0.51 26.57
C ILE A 292 -30.21 1.17 25.18
N LYS A 293 -29.98 0.41 24.10
CA LYS A 293 -29.90 0.88 22.71
C LYS A 293 -28.91 2.03 22.51
N SER A 294 -27.79 1.98 23.21
CA SER A 294 -26.75 3.02 23.13
C SER A 294 -26.18 3.11 21.71
N PRO A 295 -25.85 4.32 21.20
CA PRO A 295 -25.10 4.47 19.94
C PRO A 295 -23.73 3.79 19.98
N LEU A 296 -23.20 3.51 21.18
CA LEU A 296 -21.91 2.83 21.37
C LEU A 296 -22.02 1.30 21.48
N ALA A 297 -23.22 0.71 21.41
CA ALA A 297 -23.44 -0.73 21.61
C ALA A 297 -22.56 -1.63 20.71
N ASN A 298 -22.22 -1.17 19.51
CA ASN A 298 -21.33 -1.87 18.58
C ASN A 298 -20.04 -1.09 18.26
N ASN A 299 -19.67 -0.13 19.12
CA ASN A 299 -18.48 0.69 18.91
C ASN A 299 -17.23 0.01 19.47
N ILE A 300 -16.38 -0.49 18.55
CA ILE A 300 -15.14 -1.18 18.89
C ILE A 300 -14.18 -0.30 19.70
N LEU A 301 -14.12 0.99 19.38
CA LEU A 301 -13.18 1.90 20.03
C LEU A 301 -13.56 2.13 21.50
N PHE A 302 -14.85 2.10 21.81
CA PHE A 302 -15.31 2.13 23.20
C PHE A 302 -14.85 0.88 23.96
N TYR A 303 -15.10 -0.31 23.40
CA TYR A 303 -14.70 -1.58 24.05
C TYR A 303 -13.19 -1.77 24.14
N GLU A 304 -12.40 -1.25 23.20
CA GLU A 304 -10.93 -1.24 23.29
C GLU A 304 -10.42 -0.38 24.46
N VAL A 305 -11.06 0.78 24.68
CA VAL A 305 -10.71 1.67 25.81
C VAL A 305 -11.17 1.06 27.14
N SER A 306 -12.37 0.47 27.18
CA SER A 306 -12.85 -0.25 28.37
C SER A 306 -11.94 -1.43 28.72
N PHE A 307 -11.52 -2.22 27.72
CA PHE A 307 -10.54 -3.29 27.93
C PHE A 307 -9.23 -2.77 28.52
N TRP A 308 -8.70 -1.66 27.97
CA TRP A 308 -7.49 -1.02 28.49
C TRP A 308 -7.66 -0.61 29.96
N ALA A 309 -8.75 0.08 30.30
CA ALA A 309 -8.98 0.59 31.65
C ALA A 309 -9.18 -0.56 32.65
N PHE A 310 -10.00 -1.55 32.30
CA PHE A 310 -10.23 -2.73 33.12
C PHE A 310 -8.96 -3.55 33.34
N THR A 311 -8.07 -3.64 32.34
CA THR A 311 -6.78 -4.33 32.49
C THR A 311 -5.89 -3.64 33.53
N LEU A 312 -5.89 -2.30 33.58
CA LEU A 312 -5.12 -1.54 34.57
C LEU A 312 -5.68 -1.76 35.98
N ILE A 313 -7.00 -1.68 36.14
CA ILE A 313 -7.66 -1.92 37.43
C ILE A 313 -7.42 -3.36 37.89
N TYR A 314 -7.59 -4.36 37.02
CA TYR A 314 -7.35 -5.76 37.37
C TYR A 314 -5.93 -6.01 37.89
N LYS A 315 -4.93 -5.38 37.26
CA LYS A 315 -3.51 -5.57 37.62
C LYS A 315 -3.12 -4.92 38.94
N GLU A 316 -3.69 -3.77 39.28
CA GLU A 316 -3.33 -3.04 40.50
C GLU A 316 -4.29 -3.28 41.67
N LYS A 317 -5.58 -3.47 41.38
CA LYS A 317 -6.67 -3.55 42.36
C LYS A 317 -7.73 -4.56 41.93
N GLN A 318 -7.42 -5.85 42.06
CA GLN A 318 -8.31 -6.94 41.64
C GLN A 318 -9.71 -6.89 42.29
N VAL A 319 -9.80 -6.55 43.59
CA VAL A 319 -11.09 -6.37 44.29
C VAL A 319 -11.93 -5.28 43.62
N LEU A 320 -11.31 -4.15 43.30
CA LEU A 320 -11.99 -3.05 42.62
C LEU A 320 -12.50 -3.43 41.23
N PHE A 321 -11.76 -4.29 40.51
CA PHE A 321 -12.19 -4.80 39.21
C PHE A 321 -13.46 -5.66 39.31
N GLU A 322 -13.57 -6.48 40.36
CA GLU A 322 -14.75 -7.31 40.60
C GLU A 322 -15.99 -6.46 40.95
N GLU A 323 -15.79 -5.34 41.66
CA GLU A 323 -16.83 -4.38 42.06
C GLU A 323 -17.35 -3.47 40.92
N ILE A 324 -16.74 -3.51 39.73
CA ILE A 324 -17.21 -2.69 38.60
C ILE A 324 -18.59 -3.17 38.16
N ASP A 325 -19.56 -2.26 38.26
CA ASP A 325 -20.95 -2.42 37.84
C ASP A 325 -21.10 -1.95 36.39
N CYS A 326 -21.16 -2.91 35.48
CA CYS A 326 -21.27 -2.67 34.05
C CYS A 326 -22.61 -2.02 33.65
N LEU A 327 -23.69 -2.25 34.40
CA LEU A 327 -24.98 -1.61 34.14
C LEU A 327 -24.91 -0.13 34.51
N LYS A 328 -24.37 0.19 35.69
CA LYS A 328 -24.17 1.59 36.14
C LYS A 328 -23.26 2.33 35.17
N MET A 329 -22.18 1.69 34.72
CA MET A 329 -21.28 2.26 33.71
C MET A 329 -21.98 2.50 32.37
N ALA A 330 -22.76 1.54 31.89
CA ALA A 330 -23.48 1.68 30.62
C ALA A 330 -24.43 2.89 30.64
N SER A 331 -25.25 3.01 31.70
CA SER A 331 -26.18 4.14 31.87
C SER A 331 -25.44 5.47 31.97
N ALA A 332 -24.40 5.56 32.80
CA ALA A 332 -23.64 6.80 33.00
C ALA A 332 -22.93 7.27 31.72
N ILE A 333 -22.37 6.35 30.93
CA ILE A 333 -21.73 6.67 29.65
C ILE A 333 -22.79 7.09 28.62
N ASN A 334 -23.94 6.42 28.56
CA ASN A 334 -25.00 6.77 27.61
C ASN A 334 -25.59 8.16 27.87
N GLU A 335 -25.58 8.61 29.12
CA GLU A 335 -26.03 9.94 29.54
C GLU A 335 -24.88 10.96 29.65
N ALA A 336 -23.68 10.62 29.16
CA ALA A 336 -22.49 11.44 29.38
C ALA A 336 -22.62 12.86 28.83
N GLU A 337 -23.35 13.08 27.74
CA GLU A 337 -23.55 14.41 27.14
C GLU A 337 -24.16 15.42 28.13
N SER A 338 -25.03 14.94 29.02
CA SER A 338 -25.65 15.74 30.10
C SER A 338 -24.75 15.87 31.34
N ASN A 339 -23.72 15.03 31.47
CA ASN A 339 -22.84 14.97 32.63
C ASN A 339 -21.50 15.67 32.39
N LEU A 340 -21.46 17.00 32.56
CA LEU A 340 -20.30 17.86 32.30
C LEU A 340 -19.00 17.40 32.97
N LYS A 341 -19.12 16.71 34.10
CA LYS A 341 -18.02 16.15 34.89
C LYS A 341 -17.24 15.05 34.16
N LEU A 342 -17.90 14.26 33.31
CA LEU A 342 -17.21 13.24 32.49
C LEU A 342 -16.35 13.87 31.39
N TRP A 343 -16.66 15.11 30.99
CA TRP A 343 -15.96 15.86 29.94
C TRP A 343 -14.79 16.69 30.45
N GLU A 344 -14.38 16.50 31.71
CA GLU A 344 -13.26 17.21 32.28
C GLU A 344 -11.97 16.95 31.48
N ASN A 345 -11.23 18.03 31.17
CA ASN A 345 -10.03 18.00 30.32
C ASN A 345 -10.24 17.51 28.87
N ILE A 346 -11.49 17.41 28.41
CA ILE A 346 -11.84 17.07 27.03
C ILE A 346 -12.27 18.33 26.27
N ASN A 347 -11.38 18.87 25.44
CA ASN A 347 -11.66 20.06 24.64
C ASN A 347 -12.19 19.69 23.25
N THR A 348 -13.53 19.65 23.12
CA THR A 348 -14.26 19.38 21.88
C THR A 348 -15.31 20.45 21.65
N GLU A 349 -15.42 20.96 20.42
CA GLU A 349 -16.44 21.98 20.04
C GLU A 349 -17.87 21.49 20.29
N ASN A 350 -18.14 20.19 20.10
CA ASN A 350 -19.40 19.53 20.44
C ASN A 350 -19.14 18.35 21.37
N LYS A 351 -19.78 18.35 22.55
CA LYS A 351 -19.75 17.24 23.52
C LYS A 351 -20.68 16.11 23.09
N SER A 352 -20.23 15.32 22.11
CA SER A 352 -20.99 14.20 21.55
C SER A 352 -20.22 12.88 21.64
N LEU A 353 -20.89 11.83 22.11
CA LEU A 353 -20.31 10.47 22.19
C LEU A 353 -19.91 9.94 20.81
N GLU A 354 -20.75 10.20 19.81
CA GLU A 354 -20.56 9.77 18.43
C GLU A 354 -19.32 10.43 17.82
N SER A 355 -19.05 11.69 18.19
CA SER A 355 -17.86 12.44 17.77
C SER A 355 -16.59 11.86 18.40
N ILE A 356 -16.60 11.61 19.72
CA ILE A 356 -15.43 11.07 20.43
C ILE A 356 -15.08 9.67 19.94
N PHE A 357 -16.08 8.80 19.74
CA PHE A 357 -15.87 7.42 19.29
C PHE A 357 -16.04 7.22 17.78
N ALA A 358 -15.99 8.29 16.99
CA ALA A 358 -16.05 8.21 15.54
C ALA A 358 -14.86 7.40 14.99
N GLN A 359 -15.13 6.42 14.12
CA GLN A 359 -14.06 5.67 13.44
C GLN A 359 -13.27 6.57 12.47
N THR A 360 -13.95 7.51 11.82
CA THR A 360 -13.35 8.47 10.89
C THR A 360 -12.48 9.47 11.67
N GLY A 361 -11.20 9.57 11.34
CA GLY A 361 -10.28 10.46 12.05
C GLY A 361 -9.84 9.95 13.42
N SER A 362 -10.24 8.75 13.84
CA SER A 362 -9.85 8.13 15.12
C SER A 362 -8.34 8.03 15.37
N HIS A 363 -7.51 8.15 14.33
CA HIS A 363 -6.06 8.11 14.46
C HIS A 363 -5.45 9.45 14.90
N TYR A 364 -6.20 10.56 14.78
CA TYR A 364 -5.73 11.87 15.20
C TYR A 364 -5.45 11.92 16.70
N TYR A 365 -4.38 12.63 17.06
CA TYR A 365 -3.89 12.74 18.43
C TYR A 365 -5.01 13.07 19.42
N LYS A 366 -5.75 14.17 19.21
CA LYS A 366 -6.84 14.60 20.10
C LYS A 366 -7.94 13.55 20.23
N SER A 367 -8.35 12.92 19.13
CA SER A 367 -9.39 11.88 19.13
C SER A 367 -8.97 10.64 19.91
N VAL A 368 -7.67 10.29 19.93
CA VAL A 368 -7.16 9.24 20.81
C VAL A 368 -7.29 9.70 22.26
N ILE A 369 -6.66 10.82 22.65
CA ILE A 369 -6.65 11.27 24.06
C ILE A 369 -8.05 11.38 24.65
N ASN A 370 -8.98 12.03 23.93
CA ASN A 370 -10.32 12.32 24.43
C ASN A 370 -11.12 11.06 24.79
N ARG A 371 -10.98 9.97 24.02
CA ARG A 371 -11.67 8.69 24.30
C ARG A 371 -11.19 8.04 25.58
N TYR A 372 -9.87 8.02 25.78
CA TYR A 372 -9.28 7.44 26.98
C TYR A 372 -9.63 8.29 28.20
N LEU A 373 -9.60 9.61 28.08
CA LEU A 373 -9.99 10.52 29.17
C LEU A 373 -11.45 10.29 29.59
N LEU A 374 -12.39 10.16 28.66
CA LEU A 374 -13.81 10.00 29.00
C LEU A 374 -14.05 8.77 29.90
N VAL A 375 -13.49 7.62 29.52
CA VAL A 375 -13.63 6.37 30.29
C VAL A 375 -12.86 6.44 31.61
N SER A 376 -11.66 7.03 31.61
CA SER A 376 -10.85 7.21 32.82
C SER A 376 -11.54 8.13 33.83
N ASN A 377 -12.16 9.22 33.37
CA ASN A 377 -12.89 10.17 34.20
C ASN A 377 -14.08 9.50 34.91
N TYR A 378 -14.81 8.63 34.21
CA TYR A 378 -15.88 7.84 34.83
C TYR A 378 -15.33 6.93 35.93
N LEU A 379 -14.33 6.11 35.62
CA LEU A 379 -13.78 5.12 36.55
C LEU A 379 -13.09 5.77 37.76
N TYR A 380 -12.41 6.90 37.57
CA TYR A 380 -11.84 7.66 38.68
C TYR A 380 -12.93 8.20 39.62
N ARG A 381 -14.05 8.70 39.08
CA ARG A 381 -15.11 9.30 39.88
C ARG A 381 -15.92 8.27 40.66
N GLU A 382 -16.24 7.14 40.03
CA GLU A 382 -17.05 6.11 40.66
C GLU A 382 -16.24 5.17 41.57
N TYR A 383 -14.97 4.93 41.23
CA TYR A 383 -14.16 3.89 41.88
C TYR A 383 -12.80 4.38 42.42
N GLY A 384 -12.47 5.67 42.25
CA GLY A 384 -11.25 6.26 42.81
C GLY A 384 -9.94 5.77 42.19
N PHE A 385 -9.96 5.16 41.00
CA PHE A 385 -8.76 4.67 40.33
C PHE A 385 -8.07 5.79 39.52
N ASP A 386 -6.84 6.15 39.87
CA ASP A 386 -6.07 7.20 39.19
C ASP A 386 -5.34 6.66 37.95
N PHE A 387 -5.65 7.22 36.78
CA PHE A 387 -5.03 6.85 35.49
C PHE A 387 -3.84 7.75 35.10
N THR A 388 -3.49 8.76 35.89
CA THR A 388 -2.57 9.84 35.49
C THR A 388 -1.21 9.32 34.98
N MET A 389 -0.62 8.33 35.65
CA MET A 389 0.66 7.73 35.25
C MET A 389 0.61 7.01 33.88
N TYR A 390 -0.58 6.55 33.47
CA TYR A 390 -0.82 5.86 32.20
C TYR A 390 -1.08 6.81 31.04
N PHE A 391 -1.33 8.10 31.30
CA PHE A 391 -1.37 9.11 30.25
C PHE A 391 0.03 9.64 29.93
N LYS A 392 0.82 10.00 30.95
CA LYS A 392 2.08 10.73 30.80
C LYS A 392 3.26 10.00 31.45
N ASN A 393 4.07 9.32 30.63
CA ASN A 393 5.39 8.82 31.04
C ASN A 393 6.36 8.79 29.84
N SER A 394 6.82 9.96 29.40
CA SER A 394 7.64 10.11 28.20
C SER A 394 9.07 9.54 28.36
N ILE A 395 9.59 9.47 29.59
CA ILE A 395 10.95 9.00 29.88
C ILE A 395 11.02 7.48 29.71
N LEU A 396 10.12 6.73 30.36
CA LEU A 396 10.04 5.27 30.20
C LEU A 396 9.85 4.90 28.73
N TYR A 397 8.97 5.62 28.04
CA TYR A 397 8.69 5.38 26.63
C TYR A 397 9.93 5.63 25.75
N LYS A 398 10.66 6.74 25.95
CA LYS A 398 11.89 7.00 25.18
C LYS A 398 12.95 5.94 25.43
N ASN A 399 13.22 5.62 26.69
CA ASN A 399 14.20 4.62 27.06
C ASN A 399 13.88 3.26 26.41
N ILE A 400 12.61 2.82 26.47
CA ILE A 400 12.17 1.57 25.84
C ILE A 400 12.33 1.60 24.32
N MET A 401 12.03 2.73 23.68
CA MET A 401 12.12 2.86 22.21
C MET A 401 13.55 3.08 21.71
N GLU A 402 14.51 3.35 22.62
CA GLU A 402 15.95 3.49 22.35
C GLU A 402 16.74 2.19 22.62
N ILE A 403 16.12 1.16 23.23
CA ILE A 403 16.73 -0.15 23.40
C ILE A 403 16.82 -0.83 22.03
N GLY A 404 17.99 -0.68 21.39
CA GLY A 404 18.37 -1.42 20.19
C GLY A 404 18.46 -2.92 20.46
N ILE A 405 18.17 -3.72 19.44
CA ILE A 405 18.33 -5.17 19.49
C ILE A 405 19.81 -5.50 19.23
N GLU A 406 20.44 -6.23 20.16
CA GLU A 406 21.88 -6.54 20.16
C GLU A 406 22.34 -7.49 19.02
N SER A 407 23.32 -6.98 18.27
CA SER A 407 24.68 -7.48 17.92
C SER A 407 25.01 -8.83 17.27
N ASN A 408 25.90 -8.71 16.26
CA ASN A 408 26.89 -9.62 15.66
C ASN A 408 26.42 -10.76 14.74
N GLN A 409 26.19 -10.45 13.44
CA GLN A 409 25.53 -11.38 12.52
C GLN A 409 25.93 -11.27 11.02
N PHE A 410 27.14 -10.84 10.67
CA PHE A 410 27.47 -10.75 9.23
C PHE A 410 27.79 -12.12 8.59
N LEU A 411 28.67 -12.92 9.21
CA LEU A 411 29.11 -14.20 8.65
C LEU A 411 28.07 -15.32 8.80
N GLU A 412 27.21 -15.24 9.81
CA GLU A 412 26.23 -16.31 10.12
C GLU A 412 25.01 -16.34 9.20
N PHE A 413 24.73 -15.25 8.48
CA PHE A 413 23.48 -15.08 7.72
C PHE A 413 23.67 -15.05 6.20
N LYS A 414 24.91 -15.25 5.73
CA LYS A 414 25.23 -15.22 4.31
C LYS A 414 24.79 -16.52 3.65
N LEU A 415 23.78 -16.44 2.79
CA LEU A 415 23.25 -17.58 2.04
C LEU A 415 24.23 -18.07 0.98
N SER A 416 24.33 -19.39 0.83
CA SER A 416 24.95 -20.01 -0.35
C SER A 416 24.03 -19.80 -1.55
N LYS A 417 24.41 -18.96 -2.51
CA LYS A 417 23.60 -18.75 -3.73
C LYS A 417 23.67 -19.98 -4.62
N THR A 418 22.55 -20.70 -4.72
CA THR A 418 22.29 -21.69 -5.77
C THR A 418 21.74 -20.98 -7.01
N ASP A 419 22.20 -21.39 -8.19
CA ASP A 419 21.56 -20.97 -9.43
C ASP A 419 20.15 -21.58 -9.49
N PRO A 420 19.15 -20.83 -10.00
CA PRO A 420 17.79 -21.34 -10.05
C PRO A 420 17.71 -22.50 -11.04
N ALA A 421 17.04 -23.57 -10.64
CA ALA A 421 16.73 -24.67 -11.54
C ALA A 421 15.47 -24.31 -12.33
N SER A 422 15.44 -24.63 -13.62
CA SER A 422 14.23 -24.50 -14.44
C SER A 422 13.47 -25.82 -14.37
N SER A 423 12.20 -25.78 -13.95
CA SER A 423 11.31 -26.94 -13.94
C SER A 423 10.06 -26.66 -14.76
N SER A 424 9.49 -27.67 -15.41
CA SER A 424 8.23 -27.52 -16.13
C SER A 424 7.06 -27.36 -15.13
N ILE A 425 5.94 -26.79 -15.59
CA ILE A 425 4.72 -26.77 -14.79
C ILE A 425 4.28 -28.20 -14.44
N TYR A 426 4.44 -29.15 -15.37
CA TYR A 426 4.13 -30.56 -15.14
C TYR A 426 4.90 -31.17 -13.96
N ASP A 427 6.22 -30.95 -13.90
CA ASP A 427 7.07 -31.46 -12.82
C ASP A 427 6.66 -30.85 -11.48
N ILE A 428 6.42 -29.53 -11.47
CA ILE A 428 5.98 -28.82 -10.26
C ILE A 428 4.63 -29.36 -9.75
N LEU A 429 3.68 -29.63 -10.65
CA LEU A 429 2.38 -30.21 -10.27
C LEU A 429 2.52 -31.63 -9.73
N THR A 430 3.47 -32.41 -10.25
CA THR A 430 3.78 -33.75 -9.76
C THR A 430 4.32 -33.68 -8.33
N ASP A 431 5.24 -32.74 -8.07
CA ASP A 431 5.77 -32.50 -6.73
C ASP A 431 4.69 -32.02 -5.76
N ILE A 432 3.77 -31.16 -6.22
CA ILE A 432 2.63 -30.66 -5.44
C ILE A 432 1.67 -31.77 -5.00
N LYS A 433 1.46 -32.78 -5.86
CA LYS A 433 0.61 -33.94 -5.53
C LYS A 433 1.26 -34.85 -4.49
N SER A 434 2.59 -34.77 -4.32
CA SER A 434 3.29 -35.51 -3.27
C SER A 434 2.95 -34.98 -1.87
N SER A 435 3.04 -35.84 -0.86
CA SER A 435 2.86 -35.43 0.55
C SER A 435 3.98 -34.51 1.08
N LYS A 436 4.97 -34.15 0.25
CA LYS A 436 6.16 -33.41 0.66
C LYS A 436 6.18 -31.97 0.15
N PHE A 437 5.07 -31.44 -0.37
CA PHE A 437 5.05 -30.07 -0.91
C PHE A 437 3.93 -29.24 -0.27
N SER A 438 4.32 -28.19 0.46
CA SER A 438 3.41 -27.24 1.10
C SER A 438 3.33 -25.95 0.29
N ILE A 439 2.26 -25.80 -0.49
CA ILE A 439 1.99 -24.55 -1.22
C ILE A 439 1.62 -23.42 -0.27
N ARG A 440 0.97 -23.74 0.85
CA ARG A 440 0.41 -22.78 1.80
C ARG A 440 0.88 -23.06 3.23
N PRO A 441 2.20 -22.93 3.50
CA PRO A 441 2.70 -23.02 4.87
C PRO A 441 2.04 -21.98 5.77
N GLU A 442 2.14 -22.15 7.09
CA GLU A 442 1.32 -21.38 8.02
C GLU A 442 1.54 -19.86 7.92
N TYR A 443 2.75 -19.39 7.64
CA TYR A 443 3.03 -17.96 7.50
C TYR A 443 2.42 -17.33 6.23
N GLN A 444 2.06 -18.14 5.22
CA GLN A 444 1.46 -17.65 3.98
C GLN A 444 0.02 -17.17 4.15
N ARG A 445 -0.39 -16.22 3.30
CA ARG A 445 -1.77 -15.72 3.30
C ARG A 445 -2.76 -16.70 2.68
N SER A 446 -4.04 -16.48 2.95
CA SER A 446 -5.14 -17.16 2.28
C SER A 446 -5.14 -16.87 0.76
N GLU A 447 -5.84 -17.70 -0.01
CA GLU A 447 -5.98 -17.50 -1.46
C GLU A 447 -6.83 -16.25 -1.77
N VAL A 448 -6.27 -15.28 -2.50
CA VAL A 448 -6.93 -13.99 -2.82
C VAL A 448 -6.91 -13.72 -4.34
N ILE A 449 -6.97 -14.77 -5.14
CA ILE A 449 -6.80 -14.66 -6.60
C ILE A 449 -8.04 -14.07 -7.25
N SER A 450 -7.84 -13.10 -8.14
CA SER A 450 -8.90 -12.68 -9.06
C SER A 450 -8.79 -13.45 -10.37
N LYS A 451 -9.91 -13.97 -10.88
CA LYS A 451 -9.98 -14.67 -12.19
C LYS A 451 -9.28 -13.91 -13.30
N GLN A 452 -9.34 -12.58 -13.24
CA GLN A 452 -8.67 -11.73 -14.20
C GLN A 452 -7.13 -11.73 -14.07
N LYS A 453 -6.58 -11.61 -12.86
CA LYS A 453 -5.12 -11.68 -12.67
C LYS A 453 -4.59 -13.05 -13.05
N ALA A 454 -5.35 -14.10 -12.73
CA ALA A 454 -5.05 -15.47 -13.14
C ALA A 454 -5.08 -15.61 -14.68
N SER A 455 -6.10 -15.06 -15.35
CA SER A 455 -6.17 -15.05 -16.83
C SER A 455 -4.97 -14.35 -17.47
N TYR A 456 -4.51 -13.24 -16.89
CA TYR A 456 -3.36 -12.50 -17.40
C TYR A 456 -2.01 -13.20 -17.17
N LEU A 457 -1.88 -13.95 -16.07
CA LEU A 457 -0.75 -14.85 -15.84
C LEU A 457 -0.71 -15.95 -16.90
N LEU A 458 -1.84 -16.62 -17.15
CA LEU A 458 -1.94 -17.70 -18.14
C LEU A 458 -1.70 -17.21 -19.56
N GLU A 459 -2.17 -16.01 -19.92
CA GLU A 459 -1.83 -15.41 -21.20
C GLU A 459 -0.32 -15.20 -21.33
N SER A 460 0.37 -14.82 -20.25
CA SER A 460 1.83 -14.66 -20.27
C SER A 460 2.54 -16.01 -20.47
N ILE A 461 2.05 -17.08 -19.81
CA ILE A 461 2.54 -18.45 -19.99
C ILE A 461 2.35 -18.92 -21.44
N LEU A 462 1.15 -18.75 -22.00
CA LEU A 462 0.83 -19.14 -23.38
C LEU A 462 1.62 -18.36 -24.44
N LEU A 463 2.06 -17.14 -24.10
CA LEU A 463 2.94 -16.31 -24.95
C LEU A 463 4.43 -16.59 -24.74
N GLY A 464 4.81 -17.55 -23.88
CA GLY A 464 6.22 -17.83 -23.58
C GLY A 464 6.92 -16.72 -22.79
N ILE A 465 6.17 -15.79 -22.20
CA ILE A 465 6.74 -14.69 -21.41
C ILE A 465 7.16 -15.23 -20.04
N LYS A 466 8.47 -15.24 -19.76
CA LYS A 466 9.01 -15.65 -18.46
C LYS A 466 8.31 -14.90 -17.32
N ILE A 467 7.88 -15.65 -16.32
CA ILE A 467 7.33 -15.13 -15.08
C ILE A 467 8.46 -15.02 -14.03
N PRO A 468 8.29 -14.23 -12.95
CA PRO A 468 9.27 -14.19 -11.87
C PRO A 468 9.58 -15.60 -11.31
N PRO A 469 10.70 -15.83 -10.63
CA PRO A 469 10.99 -17.13 -10.05
C PRO A 469 10.04 -17.50 -8.90
N ILE A 470 9.90 -18.79 -8.61
CA ILE A 470 9.23 -19.33 -7.41
C ILE A 470 10.29 -19.63 -6.36
N PHE A 471 10.04 -19.28 -5.11
CA PHE A 471 10.96 -19.51 -4.01
C PHE A 471 10.48 -20.65 -3.14
N ILE A 472 11.33 -21.66 -2.97
CA ILE A 472 11.04 -22.87 -2.20
C ILE A 472 12.08 -23.02 -1.09
N TYR A 473 11.62 -23.29 0.12
CA TYR A 473 12.44 -23.71 1.23
C TYR A 473 12.34 -25.22 1.39
N LYS A 474 13.46 -25.94 1.30
CA LYS A 474 13.48 -27.38 1.47
C LYS A 474 14.03 -27.73 2.85
N ARG A 475 13.15 -28.28 3.68
CA ARG A 475 13.43 -28.70 5.05
C ARG A 475 14.18 -30.02 5.10
N ASP A 476 14.82 -30.28 6.23
CA ASP A 476 15.58 -31.53 6.45
C ASP A 476 14.69 -32.79 6.46
N ASP A 477 13.41 -32.65 6.80
CA ASP A 477 12.40 -33.71 6.69
C ASP A 477 11.90 -33.94 5.25
N SER A 478 12.58 -33.34 4.27
CA SER A 478 12.26 -33.35 2.84
C SER A 478 10.96 -32.64 2.45
N VAL A 479 10.34 -31.87 3.35
CA VAL A 479 9.18 -31.04 3.01
C VAL A 479 9.64 -29.75 2.32
N SER A 480 9.10 -29.47 1.15
CA SER A 480 9.30 -28.25 0.36
C SER A 480 8.18 -27.25 0.65
N GLU A 481 8.52 -26.06 1.15
CA GLU A 481 7.58 -25.00 1.51
C GLU A 481 7.70 -23.81 0.54
N VAL A 482 6.57 -23.33 0.03
CA VAL A 482 6.57 -22.16 -0.87
C VAL A 482 6.73 -20.86 -0.08
N ILE A 483 7.86 -20.19 -0.26
CA ILE A 483 8.17 -18.86 0.31
C ILE A 483 7.52 -17.76 -0.53
N ASP A 484 7.62 -17.81 -1.85
CA ASP A 484 6.99 -16.84 -2.77
C ASP A 484 6.57 -17.53 -4.06
N GLY A 485 5.49 -17.05 -4.67
CA GLY A 485 4.91 -17.66 -5.88
C GLY A 485 3.60 -18.41 -5.63
N GLN A 486 3.15 -18.53 -4.37
CA GLN A 486 1.92 -19.20 -3.97
C GLN A 486 0.72 -18.85 -4.88
N GLN A 487 0.43 -17.55 -5.07
CA GLN A 487 -0.75 -17.13 -5.85
C GLN A 487 -0.61 -17.44 -7.35
N ARG A 488 0.61 -17.58 -7.85
CA ARG A 488 0.88 -17.95 -9.25
C ARG A 488 0.62 -19.45 -9.45
N LEU A 489 1.15 -20.29 -8.55
CA LEU A 489 0.87 -21.72 -8.53
C LEU A 489 -0.63 -22.01 -8.40
N LEU A 490 -1.31 -21.39 -7.43
CA LEU A 490 -2.74 -21.55 -7.24
C LEU A 490 -3.58 -21.08 -8.46
N SER A 491 -3.11 -20.08 -9.21
CA SER A 491 -3.78 -19.66 -10.45
C SER A 491 -3.66 -20.71 -11.55
N ILE A 492 -2.50 -21.36 -11.67
CA ILE A 492 -2.24 -22.43 -12.65
C ILE A 492 -3.07 -23.66 -12.27
N ILE A 493 -2.99 -24.09 -11.00
CA ILE A 493 -3.76 -25.20 -10.43
C ILE A 493 -5.25 -24.98 -10.63
N GLY A 494 -5.75 -23.79 -10.28
CA GLY A 494 -7.16 -23.45 -10.42
C GLY A 494 -7.64 -23.40 -11.87
N PHE A 495 -6.78 -23.13 -12.85
CA PHE A 495 -7.17 -23.22 -14.26
C PHE A 495 -7.23 -24.66 -14.75
N LEU A 496 -6.22 -25.45 -14.39
CA LEU A 496 -6.09 -26.86 -14.76
C LEU A 496 -7.11 -27.76 -14.04
N GLY A 497 -7.75 -27.27 -12.97
CA GLY A 497 -8.66 -28.07 -12.15
C GLY A 497 -7.93 -29.08 -11.26
N GLU A 498 -6.69 -28.77 -10.90
CA GLU A 498 -5.85 -29.63 -10.08
C GLU A 498 -6.10 -29.38 -8.58
N VAL A 499 -5.77 -30.38 -7.76
CA VAL A 499 -5.88 -30.29 -6.30
C VAL A 499 -4.51 -30.07 -5.66
N TYR A 500 -4.51 -29.46 -4.48
CA TYR A 500 -3.30 -29.26 -3.68
C TYR A 500 -3.59 -29.52 -2.20
N LYS A 501 -2.55 -29.80 -1.40
CA LYS A 501 -2.67 -29.90 0.05
C LYS A 501 -2.65 -28.52 0.69
N ASP A 502 -3.64 -28.21 1.51
CA ASP A 502 -3.67 -26.96 2.27
C ASP A 502 -2.83 -27.03 3.55
N GLU A 503 -2.87 -25.95 4.34
CA GLU A 503 -2.16 -25.83 5.61
C GLU A 503 -2.46 -26.94 6.63
N ASP A 504 -3.64 -27.58 6.54
CA ASP A 504 -4.07 -28.63 7.47
C ASP A 504 -3.73 -30.04 6.94
N GLY A 505 -3.09 -30.12 5.76
CA GLY A 505 -2.72 -31.37 5.09
C GLY A 505 -3.82 -31.98 4.22
N GLU A 506 -4.97 -31.32 4.12
CA GLU A 506 -6.15 -31.80 3.40
C GLU A 506 -6.10 -31.39 1.92
N PHE A 507 -6.56 -32.29 1.03
CA PHE A 507 -6.63 -31.99 -0.40
C PHE A 507 -7.80 -31.04 -0.70
N LYS A 508 -7.49 -29.94 -1.38
CA LYS A 508 -8.44 -28.88 -1.71
C LYS A 508 -8.23 -28.34 -3.12
N SER A 509 -9.31 -27.95 -3.77
CA SER A 509 -9.29 -27.20 -5.03
C SER A 509 -9.07 -25.71 -4.80
N SER A 510 -8.63 -25.00 -5.83
CA SER A 510 -8.56 -23.54 -5.82
C SER A 510 -9.95 -22.91 -5.64
N ASN A 511 -10.03 -21.72 -5.01
CA ASN A 511 -11.25 -20.93 -4.95
C ASN A 511 -11.79 -20.49 -6.33
N ILE A 512 -10.96 -20.59 -7.38
CA ILE A 512 -11.33 -20.29 -8.77
C ILE A 512 -11.22 -21.54 -9.66
N ASP A 513 -11.51 -22.73 -9.12
CA ASP A 513 -11.44 -24.00 -9.85
C ASP A 513 -12.12 -23.95 -11.24
N LYS A 514 -11.40 -24.49 -12.24
CA LYS A 514 -11.74 -24.51 -13.67
C LYS A 514 -12.30 -23.18 -14.20
N PHE A 515 -11.70 -22.05 -13.82
CA PHE A 515 -12.19 -20.75 -14.28
C PHE A 515 -11.99 -20.54 -15.79
N LYS A 516 -12.90 -19.78 -16.39
CA LYS A 516 -12.79 -19.35 -17.78
C LYS A 516 -11.85 -18.16 -17.92
N LEU A 517 -10.97 -18.20 -18.91
CA LEU A 517 -10.11 -17.07 -19.26
C LEU A 517 -10.96 -15.84 -19.59
N SER A 518 -10.56 -14.68 -19.09
CA SER A 518 -11.33 -13.46 -19.28
C SER A 518 -10.44 -12.25 -19.42
N LYS A 519 -10.85 -11.31 -20.29
CA LYS A 519 -10.17 -10.04 -20.55
C LYS A 519 -8.71 -10.22 -21.00
N LEU A 520 -8.47 -11.27 -21.79
CA LEU A 520 -7.22 -11.45 -22.53
C LEU A 520 -7.09 -10.34 -23.57
N ARG A 521 -5.85 -9.90 -23.83
CA ARG A 521 -5.55 -8.75 -24.68
C ARG A 521 -4.88 -9.12 -25.99
N ILE A 522 -3.98 -10.09 -25.94
CA ILE A 522 -3.22 -10.57 -27.08
C ILE A 522 -3.89 -11.84 -27.61
N LEU A 523 -4.26 -12.76 -26.72
CA LEU A 523 -4.94 -14.01 -27.06
C LEU A 523 -6.45 -13.88 -26.88
N LYS A 524 -7.06 -12.87 -27.52
CA LYS A 524 -8.49 -12.55 -27.36
C LYS A 524 -9.39 -13.72 -27.75
N GLU A 525 -8.94 -14.54 -28.70
CA GLU A 525 -9.57 -15.75 -29.21
C GLU A 525 -9.73 -16.87 -28.16
N LEU A 526 -9.06 -16.76 -27.00
CA LEU A 526 -9.16 -17.72 -25.89
C LEU A 526 -10.08 -17.22 -24.76
N ASN A 527 -10.66 -16.01 -24.88
CA ASN A 527 -11.61 -15.53 -23.89
C ASN A 527 -12.85 -16.43 -23.79
N ASN A 528 -13.36 -16.60 -22.56
CA ASN A 528 -14.48 -17.45 -22.18
C ASN A 528 -14.25 -18.96 -22.35
N LEU A 529 -13.01 -19.38 -22.63
CA LEU A 529 -12.62 -20.79 -22.64
C LEU A 529 -12.05 -21.19 -21.28
N ASP A 530 -12.46 -22.35 -20.79
CA ASP A 530 -11.83 -23.08 -19.69
C ASP A 530 -10.81 -24.07 -20.27
N ILE A 531 -10.10 -24.82 -19.42
CA ILE A 531 -9.05 -25.75 -19.86
C ILE A 531 -9.55 -26.78 -20.87
N ASP A 532 -10.73 -27.38 -20.60
CA ASP A 532 -11.32 -28.44 -21.42
C ASP A 532 -11.59 -27.92 -22.85
N ARG A 533 -12.15 -26.70 -22.98
CA ARG A 533 -12.41 -26.07 -24.29
C ARG A 533 -11.17 -25.57 -25.02
N ILE A 534 -10.09 -25.24 -24.29
CA ILE A 534 -8.82 -24.88 -24.93
C ILE A 534 -8.19 -26.11 -25.57
N GLU A 535 -8.23 -27.25 -24.87
CA GLU A 535 -7.74 -28.53 -25.37
C GLU A 535 -8.52 -28.99 -26.61
N GLU A 536 -9.85 -28.85 -26.61
CA GLU A 536 -10.69 -29.11 -27.80
C GLU A 536 -10.33 -28.23 -29.01
N LYS A 537 -9.93 -26.97 -28.75
CA LYS A 537 -9.60 -26.00 -29.80
C LYS A 537 -8.23 -26.25 -30.41
N ASP A 538 -7.23 -26.50 -29.56
CA ASP A 538 -5.86 -26.80 -29.96
C ASP A 538 -5.14 -27.48 -28.78
N ASN A 539 -4.91 -28.80 -28.90
CA ASN A 539 -4.26 -29.60 -27.88
C ASN A 539 -2.88 -29.06 -27.49
N SER A 540 -2.16 -28.43 -28.42
CA SER A 540 -0.82 -27.88 -28.16
C SER A 540 -0.83 -26.72 -27.16
N LEU A 541 -1.97 -26.07 -26.91
CA LEU A 541 -2.08 -24.99 -25.93
C LEU A 541 -2.00 -25.50 -24.50
N LYS A 542 -2.55 -26.69 -24.23
CA LYS A 542 -2.42 -27.34 -22.91
C LYS A 542 -0.99 -27.81 -22.68
N ASP A 543 -0.38 -28.42 -23.69
CA ASP A 543 1.02 -28.83 -23.65
C ASP A 543 1.94 -27.62 -23.41
N LYS A 544 1.70 -26.49 -24.10
CA LYS A 544 2.41 -25.23 -23.84
C LYS A 544 2.30 -24.73 -22.40
N ILE A 545 1.17 -24.96 -21.72
CA ILE A 545 1.04 -24.61 -20.30
C ILE A 545 1.87 -25.58 -19.46
N LEU A 546 1.74 -26.88 -19.68
CA LEU A 546 2.42 -27.91 -18.89
C LEU A 546 3.95 -27.87 -19.04
N ASP A 547 4.42 -27.63 -20.26
CA ASP A 547 5.85 -27.61 -20.61
C ASP A 547 6.51 -26.25 -20.31
N PHE A 548 5.72 -25.24 -19.91
CA PHE A 548 6.26 -23.91 -19.67
C PHE A 548 7.31 -23.94 -18.53
N PRO A 549 8.55 -23.49 -18.78
CA PRO A 549 9.61 -23.51 -17.79
C PRO A 549 9.42 -22.39 -16.76
N ILE A 550 9.35 -22.77 -15.49
CA ILE A 550 9.37 -21.85 -14.35
C ILE A 550 10.71 -21.96 -13.64
N ASP A 551 11.38 -20.81 -13.45
CA ASP A 551 12.60 -20.73 -12.66
C ASP A 551 12.26 -20.92 -11.16
N ILE A 552 12.88 -21.91 -10.51
CA ILE A 552 12.73 -22.22 -9.08
C ILE A 552 14.04 -21.90 -8.36
N VAL A 553 13.93 -21.13 -7.28
CA VAL A 553 15.03 -20.87 -6.34
C VAL A 553 14.79 -21.74 -5.11
N GLU A 554 15.54 -22.83 -5.02
CA GLU A 554 15.50 -23.74 -3.87
C GLU A 554 16.57 -23.35 -2.83
N ILE A 555 16.12 -23.14 -1.60
CA ILE A 555 16.97 -22.89 -0.43
C ILE A 555 16.92 -24.12 0.46
N ASN A 556 18.03 -24.84 0.55
CA ASN A 556 18.16 -26.06 1.33
C ASN A 556 18.55 -25.75 2.78
N GLN A 557 17.77 -26.24 3.74
CA GLN A 557 18.02 -26.08 5.18
C GLN A 557 19.37 -26.64 5.61
N ALA A 558 19.74 -27.84 5.13
CA ALA A 558 21.02 -28.48 5.42
C ALA A 558 22.25 -27.61 5.08
N ASN A 559 22.14 -26.72 4.08
CA ASN A 559 23.24 -25.81 3.70
C ASN A 559 23.11 -24.44 4.38
N ASN A 560 22.01 -24.16 5.07
CA ASN A 560 21.65 -22.84 5.58
C ASN A 560 20.89 -22.96 6.93
N GLU A 561 21.47 -23.62 7.93
CA GLU A 561 20.79 -23.96 9.20
C GLU A 561 20.16 -22.77 9.93
N LYS A 562 20.76 -21.58 9.82
CA LYS A 562 20.29 -20.33 10.46
C LYS A 562 19.32 -19.51 9.59
N PHE A 563 18.99 -19.98 8.38
CA PHE A 563 18.10 -19.25 7.48
C PHE A 563 16.65 -19.30 7.95
N SER A 564 15.98 -18.15 7.93
CA SER A 564 14.56 -18.05 8.22
C SER A 564 13.75 -17.91 6.91
N PRO A 565 12.94 -18.91 6.52
CA PRO A 565 12.04 -18.78 5.36
C PRO A 565 11.01 -17.67 5.56
N ILE A 566 10.62 -17.41 6.82
CA ILE A 566 9.70 -16.34 7.20
C ILE A 566 10.33 -14.96 6.94
N ASP A 567 11.60 -14.76 7.31
CA ASP A 567 12.29 -13.50 7.03
C ASP A 567 12.39 -13.24 5.52
N LEU A 568 12.72 -14.26 4.70
CA LEU A 568 12.71 -14.10 3.25
C LEU A 568 11.31 -13.82 2.69
N PHE A 569 10.28 -14.51 3.19
CA PHE A 569 8.89 -14.23 2.82
C PHE A 569 8.54 -12.77 3.09
N LEU A 570 8.87 -12.26 4.29
CA LEU A 570 8.67 -10.87 4.67
C LEU A 570 9.51 -9.91 3.80
N ARG A 571 10.75 -10.25 3.45
CA ARG A 571 11.62 -9.46 2.55
C ARG A 571 10.99 -9.26 1.17
N LEU A 572 10.46 -10.33 0.61
CA LEU A 572 9.83 -10.34 -0.71
C LEU A 572 8.47 -9.63 -0.71
N ASN A 573 7.71 -9.69 0.40
CA ASN A 573 6.30 -9.30 0.42
C ASN A 573 5.94 -8.07 1.27
N THR A 574 6.86 -7.55 2.09
CA THR A 574 6.61 -6.42 3.02
C THR A 574 7.01 -5.06 2.43
N LYS A 575 6.23 -4.02 2.75
CA LYS A 575 6.35 -2.66 2.16
C LYS A 575 6.46 -2.70 0.62
N PRO A 576 5.55 -3.37 -0.11
CA PRO A 576 5.47 -3.12 -1.54
C PRO A 576 5.08 -1.65 -1.69
N TYR A 577 5.83 -0.90 -2.50
CA TYR A 577 5.42 0.42 -2.93
C TYR A 577 4.70 0.23 -4.26
N PRO A 578 3.45 -0.28 -4.33
CA PRO A 578 2.81 -0.48 -5.63
C PRO A 578 2.59 0.88 -6.29
N ILE A 579 2.46 0.85 -7.61
CA ILE A 579 1.92 1.97 -8.38
C ILE A 579 0.46 2.15 -7.94
N LEU A 580 0.09 3.37 -7.54
CA LEU A 580 -1.28 3.62 -7.07
C LEU A 580 -2.27 3.64 -8.23
N PRO A 581 -3.42 2.95 -8.10
CA PRO A 581 -4.46 3.02 -9.11
C PRO A 581 -5.01 4.44 -9.26
N ASN A 582 -5.31 4.82 -10.50
CA ASN A 582 -5.92 6.13 -10.84
C ASN A 582 -5.09 7.33 -10.36
N THR A 583 -3.78 7.24 -10.52
CA THR A 583 -2.81 8.31 -10.23
C THR A 583 -1.90 8.49 -11.43
N PHE A 584 -1.15 9.60 -11.47
CA PHE A 584 -0.21 9.83 -12.56
C PHE A 584 0.95 8.83 -12.60
N GLU A 585 1.32 8.22 -11.46
CA GLU A 585 2.29 7.09 -11.42
C GLU A 585 1.84 5.91 -12.30
N MET A 586 0.52 5.78 -12.52
CA MET A 586 -0.08 4.75 -13.36
C MET A 586 -0.33 5.26 -14.78
N TRP A 587 -0.88 6.48 -14.91
CA TRP A 587 -1.28 7.03 -16.21
C TRP A 587 -0.09 7.31 -17.13
N ASN A 588 1.06 7.71 -16.58
CA ASN A 588 2.24 7.98 -17.40
C ASN A 588 2.77 6.75 -18.16
N ALA A 589 2.48 5.53 -17.67
CA ALA A 589 2.79 4.29 -18.37
C ALA A 589 1.75 3.92 -19.44
N TYR A 590 0.65 4.67 -19.54
CA TYR A 590 -0.51 4.30 -20.34
C TYR A 590 -0.81 5.32 -21.44
N ILE A 591 -0.68 6.61 -21.14
CA ILE A 591 -0.97 7.67 -22.10
C ILE A 591 0.16 7.88 -23.11
N ASP A 592 -0.14 8.63 -24.17
CA ASP A 592 0.82 8.96 -25.21
C ASP A 592 2.05 9.69 -24.65
N MET A 593 3.22 9.38 -25.22
CA MET A 593 4.51 9.90 -24.77
C MET A 593 4.56 11.44 -24.80
N GLN A 594 3.99 12.08 -25.83
CA GLN A 594 3.99 13.54 -25.96
C GLN A 594 3.18 14.21 -24.83
N VAL A 595 2.03 13.62 -24.48
CA VAL A 595 1.19 14.07 -23.38
C VAL A 595 1.96 13.96 -22.04
N VAL A 596 2.65 12.84 -21.80
CA VAL A 596 3.45 12.67 -20.58
C VAL A 596 4.55 13.73 -20.48
N TYR A 597 5.29 13.96 -21.57
CA TYR A 597 6.34 14.97 -21.59
C TYR A 597 5.79 16.36 -21.29
N LYS A 598 4.70 16.77 -21.98
CA LYS A 598 4.11 18.09 -21.75
C LYS A 598 3.66 18.28 -20.29
N ILE A 599 3.04 17.27 -19.69
CA ILE A 599 2.62 17.33 -18.28
C ILE A 599 3.84 17.44 -17.34
N LYS A 600 4.88 16.64 -17.60
CA LYS A 600 6.13 16.69 -16.82
C LYS A 600 6.87 18.03 -16.99
N ASP A 601 6.82 18.63 -18.17
CA ASP A 601 7.43 19.92 -18.46
C ASP A 601 6.76 21.04 -17.67
N ILE A 602 5.42 21.12 -17.74
CA ILE A 602 4.63 22.06 -16.93
C ILE A 602 4.92 21.84 -15.43
N SER A 603 4.92 20.60 -14.97
CA SER A 603 5.23 20.27 -13.56
C SER A 603 6.61 20.78 -13.14
N ARG A 604 7.64 20.57 -13.97
CA ARG A 604 9.02 20.99 -13.71
C ARG A 604 9.19 22.51 -13.75
N GLU A 605 8.63 23.17 -14.76
CA GLU A 605 8.72 24.62 -14.95
C GLU A 605 8.13 25.39 -13.76
N TYR A 606 7.01 24.90 -13.23
CA TYR A 606 6.27 25.56 -12.16
C TYR A 606 6.47 24.95 -10.77
N ALA A 607 7.37 23.97 -10.63
CA ALA A 607 7.78 23.44 -9.33
C ALA A 607 8.44 24.54 -8.48
N ASN A 608 8.12 24.58 -7.18
CA ASN A 608 8.55 25.63 -6.23
C ASN A 608 8.06 27.05 -6.53
N LYS A 609 7.45 27.31 -7.70
CA LYS A 609 6.86 28.61 -8.06
C LYS A 609 5.36 28.64 -7.80
N LEU A 610 4.61 27.83 -8.55
CA LEU A 610 3.16 27.69 -8.42
C LEU A 610 2.81 26.44 -7.60
N PHE A 611 3.42 25.31 -7.96
CA PHE A 611 3.18 24.01 -7.36
C PHE A 611 4.17 23.71 -6.23
N LYS A 612 3.83 22.73 -5.40
CA LYS A 612 4.69 22.25 -4.32
C LYS A 612 6.03 21.74 -4.86
N GLN A 613 7.07 21.79 -4.02
CA GLN A 613 8.36 21.16 -4.30
C GLN A 613 8.15 19.71 -4.73
N SER A 614 8.87 19.31 -5.80
CA SER A 614 8.73 18.03 -6.50
C SER A 614 8.28 16.89 -5.57
N ASP A 615 7.05 16.42 -5.77
CA ASP A 615 6.49 15.30 -5.02
C ASP A 615 6.93 13.97 -5.66
N GLN A 616 7.46 13.05 -4.85
CA GLN A 616 7.93 11.73 -5.28
C GLN A 616 6.81 10.85 -5.87
N ARG A 617 5.55 11.12 -5.53
CA ARG A 617 4.36 10.42 -6.02
C ARG A 617 3.69 11.14 -7.18
N MET A 618 4.37 12.12 -7.78
CA MET A 618 3.94 12.81 -8.99
C MET A 618 2.59 13.54 -8.84
N LYS A 619 2.34 14.11 -7.65
CA LYS A 619 1.06 14.80 -7.35
C LYS A 619 0.84 16.07 -8.16
N ASN A 620 1.90 16.77 -8.57
CA ASN A 620 1.78 17.95 -9.41
C ASN A 620 1.35 17.56 -10.83
N GLU A 621 1.98 16.51 -11.37
CA GLU A 621 1.62 15.91 -12.65
C GLU A 621 0.17 15.37 -12.62
N GLU A 622 -0.24 14.77 -11.50
CA GLU A 622 -1.61 14.33 -11.29
C GLU A 622 -2.61 15.48 -11.26
N LEU A 623 -2.28 16.61 -10.62
CA LEU A 623 -3.10 17.82 -10.61
C LEU A 623 -3.29 18.35 -12.04
N ILE A 624 -2.20 18.53 -12.79
CA ILE A 624 -2.23 19.00 -14.19
C ILE A 624 -3.12 18.08 -15.03
N THR A 625 -2.95 16.76 -14.90
CA THR A 625 -3.77 15.76 -15.60
C THR A 625 -5.25 15.87 -15.24
N THR A 626 -5.53 16.13 -13.97
CA THR A 626 -6.90 16.27 -13.45
C THR A 626 -7.59 17.53 -13.98
N LEU A 627 -6.86 18.64 -14.14
CA LEU A 627 -7.37 19.86 -14.75
C LEU A 627 -7.60 19.68 -16.25
N ALA A 628 -6.63 19.07 -16.96
CA ALA A 628 -6.77 18.74 -18.38
C ALA A 628 -7.97 17.81 -18.63
N TYR A 629 -8.27 16.88 -17.70
CA TYR A 629 -9.47 16.05 -17.79
C TYR A 629 -10.77 16.87 -17.71
N ALA A 630 -10.85 17.84 -16.80
CA ALA A 630 -12.03 18.71 -16.69
C ALA A 630 -12.23 19.54 -17.98
N ASP A 631 -11.13 20.06 -18.54
CA ASP A 631 -11.13 20.75 -19.83
C ASP A 631 -11.63 19.85 -20.97
N TYR A 632 -11.07 18.64 -21.07
CA TYR A 632 -11.42 17.68 -22.12
C TYR A 632 -12.92 17.33 -22.09
N ARG A 633 -13.47 17.09 -20.89
CA ARG A 633 -14.90 16.80 -20.68
C ARG A 633 -15.78 17.96 -21.12
N PHE A 634 -15.34 19.20 -20.91
CA PHE A 634 -16.04 20.37 -21.38
C PHE A 634 -16.00 20.48 -22.91
N LEU A 635 -14.81 20.35 -23.52
CA LEU A 635 -14.65 20.50 -24.97
C LEU A 635 -15.41 19.44 -25.77
N LYS A 636 -15.28 18.16 -25.38
CA LYS A 636 -15.85 17.01 -26.09
C LYS A 636 -17.27 16.67 -25.67
N ASP A 637 -17.54 16.60 -24.37
CA ASP A 637 -18.81 16.09 -23.84
C ASP A 637 -19.77 17.21 -23.41
N LYS A 638 -19.35 18.48 -23.50
CA LYS A 638 -20.10 19.67 -23.05
C LYS A 638 -20.49 19.63 -21.56
N VAL A 639 -19.75 18.86 -20.76
CA VAL A 639 -19.95 18.74 -19.31
C VAL A 639 -19.21 19.87 -18.61
N LYS A 640 -19.91 20.65 -17.77
CA LYS A 640 -19.30 21.76 -17.04
C LYS A 640 -18.18 21.28 -16.11
N SER A 641 -17.18 22.14 -15.90
CA SER A 641 -16.07 21.85 -14.97
C SER A 641 -16.56 21.64 -13.53
N SER A 642 -17.59 22.36 -13.10
CA SER A 642 -18.25 22.22 -11.78
C SER A 642 -19.00 20.90 -11.59
N GLU A 643 -19.43 20.24 -12.67
CA GLU A 643 -20.02 18.90 -12.61
C GLU A 643 -18.94 17.82 -12.50
N THR A 644 -17.77 18.09 -13.07
CA THR A 644 -16.60 17.19 -13.02
C THR A 644 -15.88 17.27 -11.67
N ILE A 645 -15.90 18.45 -11.03
CA ILE A 645 -15.31 18.73 -9.73
C ILE A 645 -16.42 18.81 -8.68
N ASN A 646 -16.51 17.83 -7.79
CA ASN A 646 -17.47 17.84 -6.69
C ASN A 646 -17.10 18.91 -5.64
N ILE A 647 -17.94 19.94 -5.54
CA ILE A 647 -17.84 21.02 -4.55
C ILE A 647 -18.94 20.80 -3.49
N PHE A 648 -18.59 20.82 -2.22
CA PHE A 648 -19.51 20.56 -1.10
C PHE A 648 -19.08 21.26 0.19
N ILE A 649 -20.01 21.45 1.13
CA ILE A 649 -19.71 22.02 2.45
C ILE A 649 -19.37 20.91 3.44
N ARG A 650 -18.30 21.10 4.22
CA ARG A 650 -17.97 20.25 5.38
C ARG A 650 -17.23 21.08 6.42
N ASN A 651 -17.64 20.96 7.69
CA ASN A 651 -17.07 21.70 8.82
C ASN A 651 -17.05 23.23 8.58
N LYS A 652 -18.19 23.79 8.11
CA LYS A 652 -18.33 25.22 7.74
C LYS A 652 -17.31 25.74 6.72
N ARG A 653 -16.80 24.86 5.85
CA ARG A 653 -15.87 25.19 4.76
C ARG A 653 -16.34 24.59 3.44
N ILE A 654 -16.13 25.32 2.34
CA ILE A 654 -16.22 24.73 1.00
C ILE A 654 -15.05 23.76 0.84
N ASN A 655 -15.34 22.59 0.29
CA ASN A 655 -14.39 21.56 -0.07
C ASN A 655 -14.58 21.23 -1.55
N ALA A 656 -13.50 21.03 -2.28
CA ALA A 656 -13.57 20.60 -3.68
C ALA A 656 -12.67 19.39 -3.91
N ARG A 657 -13.21 18.40 -4.62
CA ARG A 657 -12.44 17.23 -5.07
C ARG A 657 -12.89 16.82 -6.45
N MET A 658 -11.95 16.35 -7.25
CA MET A 658 -12.30 15.63 -8.47
C MET A 658 -13.29 14.49 -8.15
N ASN A 659 -14.22 14.21 -9.05
CA ASN A 659 -15.09 13.05 -9.01
C ASN A 659 -14.28 11.73 -8.99
N LYS A 660 -14.88 10.61 -9.41
CA LYS A 660 -14.18 9.32 -9.45
C LYS A 660 -12.98 9.40 -10.41
N LYS A 661 -11.75 9.42 -9.88
CA LYS A 661 -10.50 9.37 -10.68
C LYS A 661 -10.41 8.17 -11.62
N SER A 662 -11.18 7.10 -11.34
CA SER A 662 -11.32 5.98 -12.28
C SER A 662 -11.85 6.41 -13.65
N ASN A 663 -12.62 7.50 -13.71
CA ASN A 663 -13.14 8.03 -14.98
C ASN A 663 -12.02 8.58 -15.86
N ILE A 664 -10.96 9.15 -15.28
CA ILE A 664 -9.75 9.58 -16.01
C ILE A 664 -9.06 8.35 -16.60
N THR A 665 -8.93 7.28 -15.81
CA THR A 665 -8.39 6.00 -16.31
C THR A 665 -9.21 5.44 -17.46
N THR A 666 -10.54 5.47 -17.38
CA THR A 666 -11.44 5.05 -18.48
C THR A 666 -11.30 5.95 -19.70
N LEU A 667 -11.15 7.27 -19.51
CA LEU A 667 -10.90 8.18 -20.63
C LEU A 667 -9.61 7.81 -21.35
N PHE A 668 -8.51 7.62 -20.62
CA PHE A 668 -7.24 7.26 -21.22
C PHE A 668 -7.29 5.92 -21.94
N ASP A 669 -8.08 4.96 -21.46
CA ASP A 669 -8.34 3.73 -22.19
C ASP A 669 -8.96 4.01 -23.57
N ASN A 670 -10.04 4.80 -23.59
CA ASN A 670 -10.74 5.16 -24.83
C ASN A 670 -9.87 5.95 -25.80
N ILE A 671 -9.14 6.95 -25.30
CA ILE A 671 -8.22 7.78 -26.09
C ILE A 671 -7.16 6.91 -26.76
N THR A 672 -6.60 5.96 -26.01
CA THR A 672 -5.54 5.10 -26.53
C THR A 672 -6.05 4.12 -27.58
N LYS A 673 -7.26 3.58 -27.41
CA LYS A 673 -7.93 2.73 -28.40
C LYS A 673 -8.25 3.47 -29.69
N ASN A 674 -8.70 4.72 -29.58
CA ASN A 674 -9.13 5.53 -30.71
C ASN A 674 -8.00 6.34 -31.35
N ASN A 675 -6.77 6.25 -30.84
CA ASN A 675 -5.63 7.08 -31.25
C ASN A 675 -5.94 8.59 -31.19
N ASP A 676 -6.76 9.02 -30.23
CA ASP A 676 -7.16 10.42 -30.09
C ASP A 676 -6.01 11.25 -29.51
N THR A 677 -5.57 12.29 -30.22
CA THR A 677 -4.49 13.19 -29.77
C THR A 677 -5.00 14.46 -29.09
N SER A 678 -6.32 14.70 -29.08
CA SER A 678 -6.92 15.96 -28.62
C SER A 678 -6.79 16.22 -27.12
N PHE A 679 -6.43 15.22 -26.33
CA PHE A 679 -6.10 15.45 -24.92
C PHE A 679 -4.86 16.33 -24.73
N LEU A 680 -3.94 16.35 -25.70
CA LEU A 680 -2.80 17.25 -25.68
C LEU A 680 -3.24 18.72 -25.70
N ASP A 681 -4.31 19.06 -26.45
CA ASP A 681 -4.89 20.40 -26.48
C ASP A 681 -5.40 20.81 -25.09
N SER A 682 -6.07 19.89 -24.39
CA SER A 682 -6.51 20.13 -23.01
C SER A 682 -5.35 20.31 -22.03
N VAL A 683 -4.22 19.63 -22.23
CA VAL A 683 -2.99 19.88 -21.44
C VAL A 683 -2.41 21.26 -21.77
N ASN A 684 -2.47 21.70 -23.04
CA ASN A 684 -2.06 23.05 -23.43
C ASN A 684 -2.96 24.11 -22.79
N ASN A 685 -4.27 23.87 -22.68
CA ASN A 685 -5.20 24.77 -21.97
C ASN A 685 -4.89 24.90 -20.47
N VAL A 686 -4.26 23.89 -19.85
CA VAL A 686 -3.73 24.04 -18.49
C VAL A 686 -2.56 25.04 -18.44
N SER A 687 -1.73 25.10 -19.49
CA SER A 687 -0.68 26.14 -19.58
C SER A 687 -1.30 27.53 -19.68
N VAL A 688 -2.35 27.69 -20.51
CA VAL A 688 -3.11 28.95 -20.61
C VAL A 688 -3.72 29.33 -19.27
N PHE A 689 -4.28 28.38 -18.52
CA PHE A 689 -4.78 28.61 -17.16
C PHE A 689 -3.68 29.11 -16.21
N ILE A 690 -2.46 28.57 -16.30
CA ILE A 690 -1.33 29.05 -15.51
C ILE A 690 -0.96 30.48 -15.91
N ASP A 691 -1.00 30.83 -17.19
CA ASP A 691 -0.75 32.20 -17.65
C ASP A 691 -1.82 33.18 -17.17
N LYS A 692 -3.09 32.76 -17.09
CA LYS A 692 -4.15 33.54 -16.43
C LYS A 692 -3.82 33.81 -14.96
N LEU A 693 -3.28 32.82 -14.25
CA LEU A 693 -2.87 32.98 -12.85
C LEU A 693 -1.66 33.90 -12.72
N LYS A 694 -0.68 33.83 -13.61
CA LYS A 694 0.43 34.79 -13.64
C LYS A 694 -0.08 36.21 -13.83
N GLU A 695 -0.98 36.40 -14.80
CA GLU A 695 -1.57 37.72 -15.04
C GLU A 695 -2.25 38.23 -13.77
N LEU A 696 -3.08 37.42 -13.10
CA LEU A 696 -3.76 37.85 -11.87
C LEU A 696 -2.82 38.09 -10.69
N THR A 697 -1.75 37.29 -10.56
CA THR A 697 -1.00 37.19 -9.29
C THR A 697 0.45 37.67 -9.34
N GLY A 698 0.94 38.05 -10.52
CA GLY A 698 2.33 38.41 -10.79
C GLY A 698 3.14 37.24 -11.38
N ASP A 699 4.28 37.54 -12.00
CA ASP A 699 5.08 36.58 -12.78
C ASP A 699 5.60 35.41 -11.94
N ASN A 700 5.85 35.61 -10.64
CA ASN A 700 6.24 34.53 -9.72
C ASN A 700 5.11 34.15 -8.75
N PHE A 701 3.86 34.49 -9.09
CA PHE A 701 2.67 34.18 -8.29
C PHE A 701 2.72 34.79 -6.88
N GLU A 702 3.27 35.99 -6.75
CA GLU A 702 3.51 36.66 -5.47
C GLU A 702 2.19 36.93 -4.72
N LYS A 703 1.14 37.32 -5.45
CA LYS A 703 -0.20 37.57 -4.89
C LYS A 703 -1.09 36.33 -4.82
N PHE A 704 -0.59 35.13 -5.12
CA PHE A 704 -1.42 33.93 -5.18
C PHE A 704 -2.06 33.57 -3.83
N ASN A 705 -1.31 33.70 -2.73
CA ASN A 705 -1.84 33.39 -1.41
C ASN A 705 -2.91 34.41 -0.97
N ILE A 706 -2.82 35.64 -1.47
CA ILE A 706 -3.85 36.68 -1.30
C ILE A 706 -5.10 36.30 -2.10
N LEU A 707 -4.94 35.87 -3.36
CA LEU A 707 -6.04 35.44 -4.23
C LEU A 707 -6.87 34.29 -3.61
N ILE A 708 -6.23 33.38 -2.87
CA ILE A 708 -6.92 32.27 -2.19
C ILE A 708 -7.27 32.57 -0.72
N SER A 709 -7.17 33.84 -0.31
CA SER A 709 -7.49 34.35 1.03
C SER A 709 -6.75 33.65 2.17
N HIS A 710 -5.53 33.16 1.92
CA HIS A 710 -4.77 32.36 2.89
C HIS A 710 -3.75 33.19 3.66
N LYS A 711 -3.85 33.22 5.00
CA LYS A 711 -3.05 34.09 5.88
C LYS A 711 -1.54 33.75 5.94
N ARG A 712 -1.14 32.51 5.64
CA ARG A 712 0.28 32.10 5.65
C ARG A 712 0.87 32.19 4.24
N ALA A 713 1.97 32.91 4.08
CA ALA A 713 2.73 33.02 2.83
C ALA A 713 3.70 31.82 2.68
N ASN A 714 3.19 30.65 2.29
CA ASN A 714 4.04 29.55 1.83
C ASN A 714 3.37 28.75 0.71
N VAL A 715 4.17 28.14 -0.18
CA VAL A 715 3.65 27.29 -1.27
C VAL A 715 2.96 26.03 -0.72
N GLN A 716 3.28 25.62 0.50
CA GLN A 716 2.68 24.46 1.14
C GLN A 716 1.18 24.62 1.45
N SER A 717 0.69 25.86 1.58
CA SER A 717 -0.73 26.18 1.78
C SER A 717 -1.58 26.01 0.52
N ARG A 718 -0.96 25.95 -0.66
CA ARG A 718 -1.65 25.79 -1.94
C ARG A 718 -2.06 24.32 -2.10
N THR A 719 -3.35 24.05 -1.98
CA THR A 719 -3.93 22.70 -2.07
C THR A 719 -4.53 22.44 -3.45
N ASN A 720 -4.67 21.17 -3.84
CA ASN A 720 -5.34 20.81 -5.10
C ASN A 720 -6.78 21.37 -5.16
N GLN A 721 -7.46 21.47 -4.01
CA GLN A 721 -8.77 22.11 -3.92
C GLN A 721 -8.73 23.57 -4.39
N ASN A 722 -7.70 24.34 -4.02
CA ASN A 722 -7.57 25.72 -4.48
C ASN A 722 -7.51 25.78 -6.00
N PHE A 723 -6.71 24.92 -6.63
CA PHE A 723 -6.61 24.84 -8.08
C PHE A 723 -7.91 24.39 -8.74
N TYR A 724 -8.67 23.48 -8.14
CA TYR A 724 -9.97 23.07 -8.68
C TYR A 724 -10.98 24.23 -8.69
N LEU A 725 -11.06 24.99 -7.59
CA LEU A 725 -11.96 26.15 -7.52
C LEU A 725 -11.50 27.28 -8.48
N LEU A 726 -10.19 27.55 -8.54
CA LEU A 726 -9.64 28.50 -9.51
C LEU A 726 -9.90 28.09 -10.96
N TRP A 727 -9.83 26.79 -11.25
CA TRP A 727 -10.15 26.28 -12.59
C TRP A 727 -11.60 26.57 -12.95
N VAL A 728 -12.56 26.25 -12.07
CA VAL A 728 -13.98 26.57 -12.28
C VAL A 728 -14.19 28.07 -12.48
N ALA A 729 -13.47 28.91 -11.73
CA ALA A 729 -13.57 30.37 -11.84
C ALA A 729 -13.04 30.94 -13.15
N LEU A 730 -11.98 30.33 -13.71
CA LEU A 730 -11.21 30.93 -14.81
C LEU A 730 -11.39 30.20 -16.15
N CYS A 731 -11.99 29.00 -16.18
CA CYS A 731 -12.06 28.20 -17.41
C CYS A 731 -12.82 28.91 -18.54
N ASN A 732 -13.88 29.67 -18.20
CA ASN A 732 -14.74 30.34 -19.17
C ASN A 732 -14.29 31.76 -19.54
N ILE A 733 -13.21 32.27 -18.93
CA ILE A 733 -12.74 33.65 -19.13
C ILE A 733 -11.49 33.63 -20.02
N PRO A 734 -11.52 34.23 -21.23
CA PRO A 734 -10.34 34.32 -22.09
C PRO A 734 -9.20 35.11 -21.42
N LEU A 735 -7.95 34.77 -21.74
CA LEU A 735 -6.77 35.43 -21.17
C LEU A 735 -6.77 36.94 -21.45
N ASP A 736 -7.18 37.37 -22.65
CA ASP A 736 -7.23 38.79 -23.01
C ASP A 736 -8.24 39.58 -22.19
N LYS A 737 -9.38 38.96 -21.82
CA LYS A 737 -10.37 39.58 -20.92
C LYS A 737 -9.80 39.74 -19.50
N ILE A 738 -8.98 38.77 -19.04
CA ILE A 738 -8.30 38.86 -17.74
C ILE A 738 -7.27 39.98 -17.72
N LYS A 739 -6.54 40.19 -18.82
CA LYS A 739 -5.59 41.31 -18.93
C LYS A 739 -6.28 42.68 -18.79
N VAL A 740 -7.50 42.81 -19.30
CA VAL A 740 -8.29 44.05 -19.22
C VAL A 740 -8.93 44.23 -17.83
N CYS A 741 -9.56 43.18 -17.29
CA CYS A 741 -10.35 43.24 -16.05
C CYS A 741 -9.63 42.64 -14.83
N LYS A 742 -8.30 42.70 -14.79
CA LYS A 742 -7.44 41.99 -13.83
C LYS A 742 -7.85 42.20 -12.37
N GLU A 743 -7.99 43.45 -11.95
CA GLU A 743 -8.31 43.79 -10.55
C GLU A 743 -9.71 43.33 -10.15
N GLU A 744 -10.68 43.47 -11.05
CA GLU A 744 -12.06 43.02 -10.82
C GLU A 744 -12.11 41.50 -10.63
N VAL A 745 -11.48 40.75 -11.54
CA VAL A 745 -11.40 39.28 -11.47
C VAL A 745 -10.69 38.83 -10.20
N PHE A 746 -9.57 39.45 -9.87
CA PHE A 746 -8.81 39.15 -8.67
C PHE A 746 -9.66 39.32 -7.41
N ASN A 747 -10.32 40.47 -7.26
CA ASN A 747 -11.11 40.80 -6.07
C ASN A 747 -12.32 39.89 -5.92
N LYS A 748 -13.04 39.59 -7.03
CA LYS A 748 -14.17 38.67 -7.00
C LYS A 748 -13.75 37.25 -6.59
N ILE A 749 -12.65 36.74 -7.13
CA ILE A 749 -12.13 35.41 -6.75
C ILE A 749 -11.69 35.40 -5.28
N ALA A 750 -10.95 36.42 -4.82
CA ALA A 750 -10.52 36.50 -3.43
C ALA A 750 -11.70 36.50 -2.45
N ASN A 751 -12.78 37.24 -2.77
CA ASN A 751 -14.01 37.22 -1.98
C ASN A 751 -14.64 35.82 -1.92
N GLN A 752 -14.72 35.10 -3.06
CA GLN A 752 -15.21 33.72 -3.08
C GLN A 752 -14.35 32.78 -2.23
N PHE A 753 -13.03 32.96 -2.20
CA PHE A 753 -12.15 32.18 -1.32
C PHE A 753 -12.30 32.52 0.16
N GLU A 754 -12.68 33.74 0.51
CA GLU A 754 -13.00 34.12 1.89
C GLU A 754 -14.27 33.41 2.37
N ILE A 755 -15.33 33.45 1.55
CA ILE A 755 -16.58 32.70 1.78
C ILE A 755 -16.29 31.19 1.90
N ALA A 756 -15.41 30.66 1.05
CA ALA A 756 -15.02 29.25 1.08
C ALA A 756 -14.37 28.82 2.41
N GLN A 757 -13.67 29.72 3.10
CA GLN A 757 -12.99 29.43 4.38
C GLN A 757 -13.91 29.52 5.60
N ASN A 758 -14.95 30.35 5.54
CA ASN A 758 -15.95 30.54 6.59
C ASN A 758 -17.33 30.63 5.96
N VAL A 759 -17.94 29.46 5.73
CA VAL A 759 -19.22 29.38 5.02
C VAL A 759 -20.34 29.93 5.90
N PRO A 760 -21.14 30.92 5.42
CA PRO A 760 -22.34 31.40 6.11
C PRO A 760 -23.38 30.29 6.30
N ASP A 761 -24.15 30.34 7.40
CA ASP A 761 -25.09 29.26 7.76
C ASP A 761 -26.22 29.07 6.73
N ASN A 762 -26.52 30.08 5.91
CA ASN A 762 -27.55 30.06 4.87
C ASN A 762 -27.02 29.83 3.44
N LEU A 763 -25.71 29.61 3.27
CA LEU A 763 -25.13 29.50 1.93
C LEU A 763 -25.49 28.16 1.27
N ASN A 764 -26.11 28.23 0.10
CA ASN A 764 -26.30 27.10 -0.78
C ASN A 764 -25.07 26.89 -1.68
N VAL A 765 -24.59 25.65 -1.78
CA VAL A 765 -23.45 25.28 -2.62
C VAL A 765 -23.69 25.61 -4.10
N LEU A 766 -24.93 25.45 -4.59
CA LEU A 766 -25.26 25.73 -5.98
C LEU A 766 -25.12 27.21 -6.31
N ASP A 767 -25.51 28.10 -5.39
CA ASP A 767 -25.34 29.54 -5.56
C ASP A 767 -23.85 29.92 -5.59
N PHE A 768 -23.06 29.35 -4.67
CA PHE A 768 -21.60 29.53 -4.68
C PHE A 768 -20.95 29.07 -6.00
N ILE A 769 -21.36 27.92 -6.54
CA ILE A 769 -20.86 27.43 -7.83
C ILE A 769 -21.24 28.41 -8.95
N ARG A 770 -22.49 28.89 -8.98
CA ARG A 770 -22.95 29.84 -9.99
C ARG A 770 -22.14 31.13 -9.94
N ASP A 771 -21.89 31.66 -8.75
CA ASP A 771 -21.13 32.90 -8.59
C ASP A 771 -19.66 32.70 -8.99
N LEU A 772 -19.11 31.50 -8.72
CA LEU A 772 -17.76 31.13 -9.13
C LEU A 772 -17.66 30.95 -10.66
N GLU A 773 -18.66 30.40 -11.33
CA GLU A 773 -18.67 30.26 -12.80
C GLU A 773 -18.86 31.60 -13.54
N ASN A 774 -19.43 32.60 -12.87
CA ASN A 774 -19.80 33.90 -13.46
C ASN A 774 -19.03 35.07 -12.81
N ILE A 775 -17.70 34.94 -12.73
CA ILE A 775 -16.84 36.03 -12.21
C ILE A 775 -16.92 37.28 -13.10
N ILE A 776 -17.05 37.13 -14.42
CA ILE A 776 -17.32 38.22 -15.37
C ILE A 776 -18.30 37.76 -16.43
#